data_AF-A0A0C2G536-F1
#
_entry.id   AF-A0A0C2G536-F1
#
_cell.length_a   1.000
_cell.length_b   1.000
_cell.length_c   1.000
_cell.angle_alpha   90.00
_cell.angle_beta   90.00
_cell.angle_gamma   90.00
#
_symmetry.space_group_name_H-M   'P 1'
#
loop_
_entity.id
_entity.type
_entity.pdbx_description
1 polymer ?
#
loop_
_entity_poly.entity_id
_entity_poly.type
_entity_poly.pdbx_seq_one_letter_code
_entity_poly.pdbx_strand_id
1 'polypeptide(L)'
;MSASAAQPTSSAEGQEEKDKSLLLRESDAAPERPLDIERLRRCIIEFVHENFLEVVFWQMQTANKDFDEMLGVQAVVLLNKMDEKERGVLLMELVTIVHEASLQWRQEYERVVDAILYYAHAAGVLSINMCVEGLALTADFTLRTIMDPQKWTFIEENIPLMDYKGVRSLFKCLIYQQFNSIPAQLSPEQRRQLLPAERILLKILDPDLNVIPPIFTLTELSRGILKRAYMFPRLAHRLSELIMYFRAVAELSYVIGSHRAPYLPYKAELRAPQTYLLYTVIRQPRGKEVLSGLLRQVTHGRTQWDEILSVLISETMAEVQKLPEEVEIPRYQWENLMSIIMYGITQKHINLSRLLSLLSNVLVKTGYRRARDEVMWIMLQIAGTFQPHLQKEQVEEMARLYNLLFSDDVVWTGASDHPSQLVRFLAAACMWNILDGSEGLPPPSECLATQIEFVRSNTGPPDEAMQAVLDNAFRHESPISRNVHAIFQQRLDGQPTDDPHILPYGRAANNKLDAFDMQFLDALTLRAKINLLISTCFVSLHKVDRLPSPACVETCARILTSIEFDYGLTNFIAILNRSITAALSPAPADGLNHKDQCYMLLDLLCYRLPSIPMNFRAAMSHSHDPTPAGLRLCMTIHSAMAQQHVASNHGLYSAMEHTLMRQWAWNLLPDTISLAHLFVDNAFGNTLLNLNSWLVYNPMDNSRAGRLVICPEIVRMLLITMMRAMKIMGIESDPELMRINQVYTWAPSQVC
;
A
#
# COMPACT_ATOMS: atom_id res chain seq x y z
N MET A 1 3.73 24.37 -28.05
CA MET A 1 5.17 24.35 -28.35
C MET A 1 5.66 22.93 -28.13
N SER A 2 6.32 22.38 -29.14
CA SER A 2 6.69 20.96 -29.28
C SER A 2 7.73 20.49 -28.26
N ALA A 3 7.44 19.38 -27.58
CA ALA A 3 8.45 18.51 -26.99
C ALA A 3 7.98 17.06 -27.14
N SER A 4 8.86 16.24 -27.71
CA SER A 4 8.68 14.88 -28.20
C SER A 4 8.41 13.85 -27.09
N ALA A 5 7.53 12.92 -27.41
CA ALA A 5 7.18 11.74 -26.64
C ALA A 5 8.36 10.75 -26.49
N ALA A 6 8.51 10.17 -25.30
CA ALA A 6 9.27 8.95 -25.06
C ALA A 6 8.40 7.97 -24.26
N GLN A 7 8.18 6.79 -24.82
CA GLN A 7 7.44 5.67 -24.23
C GLN A 7 8.20 5.07 -23.03
N PRO A 8 7.53 4.54 -21.99
CA PRO A 8 8.18 3.74 -20.96
C PRO A 8 8.15 2.25 -21.33
N THR A 9 9.33 1.68 -21.61
CA THR A 9 9.54 0.24 -21.79
C THR A 9 9.74 -0.47 -20.44
N SER A 10 9.01 -1.58 -20.27
CA SER A 10 9.30 -2.75 -19.41
C SER A 10 10.03 -2.55 -18.07
N SER A 11 9.25 -2.58 -16.99
CA SER A 11 9.65 -2.52 -15.58
C SER A 11 10.28 -3.81 -15.00
N ALA A 12 11.13 -4.51 -15.76
CA ALA A 12 11.89 -5.68 -15.26
C ALA A 12 13.40 -5.42 -15.23
N GLU A 13 13.91 -4.47 -16.01
CA GLU A 13 15.33 -4.11 -16.04
C GLU A 13 15.69 -3.02 -15.01
N GLY A 14 14.71 -2.20 -14.60
CA GLY A 14 14.93 -1.08 -13.67
C GLY A 14 15.21 -1.48 -12.22
N GLN A 15 15.04 -2.75 -11.84
CA GLN A 15 15.35 -3.24 -10.48
C GLN A 15 16.80 -3.73 -10.39
N GLU A 16 17.33 -4.35 -11.47
CA GLU A 16 18.76 -4.69 -11.59
C GLU A 16 19.63 -3.43 -11.72
N GLU A 17 19.12 -2.37 -12.35
CA GLU A 17 19.80 -1.07 -12.40
C GLU A 17 19.74 -0.31 -11.07
N LYS A 18 18.71 -0.53 -10.23
CA LYS A 18 18.62 0.10 -8.90
C LYS A 18 19.56 -0.56 -7.88
N ASP A 19 19.72 -1.88 -7.95
CA ASP A 19 20.69 -2.59 -7.13
C ASP A 19 22.14 -2.37 -7.61
N LYS A 20 22.34 -2.11 -8.92
CA LYS A 20 23.63 -1.58 -9.42
C LYS A 20 23.87 -0.13 -9.02
N SER A 21 22.86 0.74 -9.02
CA SER A 21 23.03 2.16 -8.67
C SER A 21 23.16 2.43 -7.16
N LEU A 22 22.66 1.54 -6.28
CA LEU A 22 22.98 1.57 -4.85
C LEU A 22 24.41 1.10 -4.55
N LEU A 23 25.04 0.35 -5.47
CA LEU A 23 26.47 0.01 -5.44
C LEU A 23 27.35 1.02 -6.18
N LEU A 24 26.75 1.97 -6.91
CA LEU A 24 27.45 2.99 -7.72
C LEU A 24 27.23 4.44 -7.23
N ARG A 25 26.54 4.65 -6.10
CA ARG A 25 26.33 5.99 -5.50
C ARG A 25 27.23 6.30 -4.30
N GLU A 26 28.35 5.60 -4.18
CA GLU A 26 29.56 6.10 -3.52
C GLU A 26 30.62 6.36 -4.60
N SER A 27 30.31 7.28 -5.53
CA SER A 27 31.28 7.84 -6.46
C SER A 27 31.28 9.36 -6.32
N ASP A 28 31.57 9.84 -5.11
CA ASP A 28 31.94 11.23 -4.86
C ASP A 28 33.33 11.24 -4.22
N ALA A 29 34.28 11.80 -4.98
CA ALA A 29 35.72 11.90 -4.73
C ALA A 29 36.49 10.57 -4.63
N ALA A 30 37.31 10.28 -5.64
CA ALA A 30 38.43 9.35 -5.48
C ALA A 30 39.23 9.82 -4.25
N PRO A 31 39.39 8.99 -3.20
CA PRO A 31 40.20 9.39 -2.06
C PRO A 31 41.60 9.71 -2.59
N GLU A 32 42.13 10.89 -2.27
CA GLU A 32 43.51 11.24 -2.61
C GLU A 32 44.40 10.08 -2.15
N ARG A 33 45.01 9.38 -3.12
CA ARG A 33 45.86 8.22 -2.85
C ARG A 33 47.01 8.70 -1.97
N PRO A 34 47.21 8.10 -0.77
CA PRO A 34 48.35 8.45 0.05
C PRO A 34 49.63 8.23 -0.75
N LEU A 35 50.49 9.26 -0.85
CA LEU A 35 51.75 9.25 -1.60
C LEU A 35 52.62 8.00 -1.33
N ASP A 36 52.53 7.44 -0.13
CA ASP A 36 53.31 6.28 0.28
C ASP A 36 52.76 4.94 -0.25
N ILE A 37 51.45 4.83 -0.54
CA ILE A 37 50.86 3.66 -1.21
C ILE A 37 51.30 3.61 -2.67
N GLU A 38 51.33 4.77 -3.33
CA GLU A 38 51.72 4.88 -4.74
C GLU A 38 53.23 4.62 -4.94
N ARG A 39 54.05 4.96 -3.94
CA ARG A 39 55.47 4.57 -3.88
C ARG A 39 55.65 3.05 -3.80
N LEU A 40 54.95 2.38 -2.88
CA LEU A 40 55.03 0.92 -2.76
C LEU A 40 54.56 0.23 -4.05
N ARG A 41 53.46 0.72 -4.65
CA ARG A 41 52.98 0.25 -5.96
C ARG A 41 54.04 0.39 -7.06
N ARG A 42 54.75 1.53 -7.11
CA ARG A 42 55.81 1.75 -8.10
C ARG A 42 56.99 0.80 -7.88
N CYS A 43 57.41 0.59 -6.62
CA CYS A 43 58.49 -0.35 -6.30
C CYS A 43 58.15 -1.80 -6.70
N ILE A 44 56.88 -2.22 -6.54
CA ILE A 44 56.43 -3.55 -7.00
C ILE A 44 56.51 -3.65 -8.53
N ILE A 45 56.04 -2.63 -9.26
CA ILE A 45 56.08 -2.60 -10.73
C ILE A 45 57.52 -2.61 -11.24
N GLU A 46 58.39 -1.77 -10.68
CA GLU A 46 59.82 -1.70 -11.00
C GLU A 46 60.48 -3.07 -10.77
N PHE A 47 60.23 -3.71 -9.63
CA PHE A 47 60.78 -5.03 -9.31
C PHE A 47 60.36 -6.12 -10.30
N VAL A 48 59.07 -6.18 -10.66
CA VAL A 48 58.56 -7.20 -11.59
C VAL A 48 59.10 -6.99 -13.01
N HIS A 49 59.29 -5.74 -13.44
CA HIS A 49 59.74 -5.43 -14.81
C HIS A 49 61.27 -5.37 -14.98
N GLU A 50 62.05 -4.95 -13.98
CA GLU A 50 63.52 -4.88 -14.06
C GLU A 50 64.20 -6.26 -14.00
N ASN A 51 63.57 -7.26 -13.38
CA ASN A 51 64.07 -8.63 -13.30
C ASN A 51 63.67 -9.54 -14.49
N PHE A 52 63.22 -8.97 -15.61
CA PHE A 52 62.78 -9.69 -16.82
C PHE A 52 63.77 -10.77 -17.30
N LEU A 53 65.08 -10.51 -17.23
CA LEU A 53 66.11 -11.43 -17.72
C LEU A 53 66.34 -12.64 -16.80
N GLU A 54 66.09 -12.53 -15.49
CA GLU A 54 66.16 -13.67 -14.56
C GLU A 54 64.95 -14.60 -14.71
N VAL A 55 63.77 -14.04 -15.06
CA VAL A 55 62.53 -14.78 -15.30
C VAL A 55 62.65 -15.76 -16.49
N VAL A 56 63.45 -15.42 -17.51
CA VAL A 56 63.69 -16.28 -18.69
C VAL A 56 64.60 -17.47 -18.39
N PHE A 57 65.49 -17.39 -17.38
CA PHE A 57 66.50 -18.41 -17.06
C PHE A 57 66.25 -19.16 -15.73
N TRP A 58 65.02 -19.08 -15.20
CA TRP A 58 64.64 -19.50 -13.85
C TRP A 58 64.92 -20.98 -13.47
N GLN A 59 65.03 -21.91 -14.43
CA GLN A 59 65.37 -23.32 -14.10
C GLN A 59 66.78 -23.48 -13.49
N MET A 60 67.60 -22.43 -13.45
CA MET A 60 68.99 -22.48 -12.99
C MET A 60 69.32 -21.66 -11.73
N GLN A 61 68.40 -20.92 -11.12
CA GLN A 61 68.72 -20.07 -9.96
C GLN A 61 67.70 -20.16 -8.82
N THR A 62 68.21 -20.05 -7.59
CA THR A 62 67.41 -20.01 -6.36
C THR A 62 66.74 -18.64 -6.25
N ALA A 63 65.43 -18.62 -5.97
CA ALA A 63 64.66 -17.40 -5.84
C ALA A 63 65.36 -16.33 -4.97
N ASN A 64 65.40 -15.08 -5.45
CA ASN A 64 66.02 -13.93 -4.79
C ASN A 64 65.30 -13.57 -3.47
N LYS A 65 65.53 -14.35 -2.41
CA LYS A 65 64.92 -14.16 -1.07
C LYS A 65 65.20 -12.79 -0.47
N ASP A 66 66.37 -12.20 -0.76
CA ASP A 66 66.82 -10.96 -0.14
C ASP A 66 65.98 -9.73 -0.56
N PHE A 67 65.41 -9.74 -1.77
CA PHE A 67 64.61 -8.61 -2.29
C PHE A 67 63.13 -8.72 -1.93
N ASP A 68 62.57 -9.94 -1.89
CA ASP A 68 61.23 -10.19 -1.36
C ASP A 68 61.15 -9.78 0.13
N GLU A 69 62.22 -10.03 0.90
CA GLU A 69 62.37 -9.54 2.27
C GLU A 69 62.46 -8.00 2.33
N MET A 70 63.18 -7.35 1.41
CA MET A 70 63.27 -5.88 1.37
C MET A 70 61.91 -5.21 1.10
N LEU A 71 61.15 -5.71 0.12
CA LEU A 71 59.78 -5.25 -0.17
C LEU A 71 58.83 -5.56 0.99
N GLY A 72 58.97 -6.73 1.61
CA GLY A 72 58.25 -7.09 2.84
C GLY A 72 58.51 -6.12 4.00
N VAL A 73 59.78 -5.74 4.23
CA VAL A 73 60.17 -4.75 5.25
C VAL A 73 59.57 -3.38 4.94
N GLN A 74 59.64 -2.91 3.69
CA GLN A 74 59.05 -1.62 3.30
C GLN A 74 57.53 -1.61 3.50
N ALA A 75 56.85 -2.68 3.12
CA ALA A 75 55.41 -2.84 3.33
C ALA A 75 55.05 -2.87 4.83
N VAL A 76 55.83 -3.57 5.66
CA VAL A 76 55.66 -3.62 7.13
C VAL A 76 55.86 -2.25 7.77
N VAL A 77 56.88 -1.49 7.35
CA VAL A 77 57.13 -0.13 7.84
C VAL A 77 55.97 0.81 7.48
N LEU A 78 55.39 0.64 6.30
CA LEU A 78 54.22 1.40 5.86
C LEU A 78 52.96 1.02 6.65
N LEU A 79 52.66 -0.28 6.74
CA LEU A 79 51.49 -0.82 7.45
C LEU A 79 51.49 -0.48 8.94
N ASN A 80 52.67 -0.39 9.58
CA ASN A 80 52.79 0.01 10.99
C ASN A 80 52.36 1.45 11.27
N LYS A 81 52.39 2.32 10.24
CA LYS A 81 51.98 3.73 10.35
C LYS A 81 50.50 3.93 10.06
N MET A 82 49.83 2.90 9.54
CA MET A 82 48.44 2.96 9.08
C MET A 82 47.47 2.45 10.15
N ASP A 83 46.28 3.03 10.19
CA ASP A 83 45.13 2.48 10.92
C ASP A 83 44.51 1.27 10.19
N GLU A 84 43.56 0.57 10.82
CA GLU A 84 42.97 -0.65 10.26
C GLU A 84 42.20 -0.39 8.94
N LYS A 85 41.62 0.80 8.76
CA LYS A 85 40.90 1.17 7.53
C LYS A 85 41.87 1.42 6.39
N GLU A 86 42.94 2.15 6.65
CA GLU A 86 44.01 2.44 5.70
C GLU A 86 44.72 1.15 5.26
N ARG A 87 44.92 0.19 6.18
CA ARG A 87 45.44 -1.15 5.84
C ARG A 87 44.52 -1.89 4.87
N GLY A 88 43.19 -1.79 5.05
CA GLY A 88 42.20 -2.35 4.12
C GLY A 88 42.26 -1.72 2.73
N VAL A 89 42.48 -0.41 2.63
CA VAL A 89 42.67 0.30 1.35
C VAL A 89 43.94 -0.18 0.65
N LEU A 90 45.06 -0.29 1.39
CA LEU A 90 46.31 -0.82 0.84
C LEU A 90 46.14 -2.26 0.33
N LEU A 91 45.42 -3.11 1.06
CA LEU A 91 45.13 -4.49 0.66
C LEU A 91 44.40 -4.53 -0.69
N MET A 92 43.39 -3.69 -0.89
CA MET A 92 42.66 -3.62 -2.15
C MET A 92 43.52 -3.09 -3.30
N GLU A 93 44.42 -2.14 -3.06
CA GLU A 93 45.37 -1.66 -4.07
C GLU A 93 46.36 -2.76 -4.48
N LEU A 94 46.90 -3.53 -3.52
CA LEU A 94 47.75 -4.69 -3.82
C LEU A 94 47.02 -5.74 -4.67
N VAL A 95 45.77 -6.04 -4.32
CA VAL A 95 44.90 -6.93 -5.12
C VAL A 95 44.68 -6.36 -6.53
N THR A 96 44.44 -5.06 -6.65
CA THR A 96 44.18 -4.38 -7.94
C THR A 96 45.39 -4.48 -8.86
N ILE A 97 46.61 -4.30 -8.35
CA ILE A 97 47.85 -4.44 -9.12
C ILE A 97 47.94 -5.83 -9.78
N VAL A 98 47.57 -6.89 -9.06
CA VAL A 98 47.58 -8.27 -9.59
C VAL A 98 46.52 -8.46 -10.68
N HIS A 99 45.32 -7.90 -10.53
CA HIS A 99 44.25 -8.04 -11.51
C HIS A 99 44.43 -7.19 -12.77
N GLU A 100 45.08 -6.02 -12.66
CA GLU A 100 45.42 -5.15 -13.79
C GLU A 100 46.63 -5.65 -14.60
N ALA A 101 47.44 -6.54 -14.02
CA ALA A 101 48.60 -7.12 -14.69
C ALA A 101 48.21 -7.92 -15.94
N SER A 102 49.04 -7.82 -16.98
CA SER A 102 48.85 -8.65 -18.18
C SER A 102 49.08 -10.13 -17.85
N LEU A 103 48.47 -11.02 -18.64
CA LEU A 103 48.52 -12.48 -18.44
C LEU A 103 49.95 -13.04 -18.30
N GLN A 104 50.94 -12.41 -18.92
CA GLN A 104 52.34 -12.82 -18.85
C GLN A 104 52.98 -12.53 -17.49
N TRP A 105 52.57 -11.46 -16.82
CA TRP A 105 53.17 -10.98 -15.56
C TRP A 105 52.32 -11.29 -14.32
N ARG A 106 51.06 -11.66 -14.51
CA ARG A 106 50.10 -11.85 -13.42
C ARG A 106 50.59 -12.79 -12.32
N GLN A 107 51.20 -13.92 -12.67
CA GLN A 107 51.74 -14.87 -11.67
C GLN A 107 52.89 -14.28 -10.86
N GLU A 108 53.71 -13.44 -11.46
CA GLU A 108 54.84 -12.81 -10.78
C GLU A 108 54.35 -11.69 -9.84
N TYR A 109 53.38 -10.89 -10.28
CA TYR A 109 52.70 -9.93 -9.41
C TYR A 109 51.99 -10.62 -8.23
N GLU A 110 51.29 -11.74 -8.49
CA GLU A 110 50.66 -12.55 -7.44
C GLU A 110 51.69 -13.06 -6.43
N ARG A 111 52.82 -13.61 -6.90
CA ARG A 111 53.92 -14.11 -6.05
C ARG A 111 54.47 -13.02 -5.12
N VAL A 112 54.79 -11.85 -5.68
CA VAL A 112 55.37 -10.73 -4.91
C VAL A 112 54.38 -10.18 -3.89
N VAL A 113 53.11 -10.02 -4.28
CA VAL A 113 52.08 -9.55 -3.36
C VAL A 113 51.81 -10.56 -2.25
N ASP A 114 51.73 -11.86 -2.57
CA ASP A 114 51.54 -12.90 -1.56
C ASP A 114 52.72 -12.95 -0.57
N ALA A 115 53.96 -12.81 -1.05
CA ALA A 115 55.15 -12.73 -0.20
C ALA A 115 55.08 -11.54 0.78
N ILE A 116 54.63 -10.37 0.30
CA ILE A 116 54.39 -9.20 1.14
C ILE A 116 53.32 -9.49 2.21
N LEU A 117 52.23 -10.16 1.85
CA LEU A 117 51.16 -10.51 2.78
C LEU A 117 51.63 -11.48 3.86
N TYR A 118 52.38 -12.53 3.49
CA TYR A 118 52.97 -13.46 4.45
C TYR A 118 53.94 -12.77 5.40
N TYR A 119 54.82 -11.91 4.88
CA TYR A 119 55.80 -11.18 5.68
C TYR A 119 55.12 -10.21 6.65
N ALA A 120 54.11 -9.48 6.18
CA ALA A 120 53.33 -8.55 6.99
C ALA A 120 52.53 -9.24 8.12
N HIS A 121 52.02 -10.43 7.84
CA HIS A 121 51.36 -11.27 8.85
C HIS A 121 52.35 -11.83 9.87
N ALA A 122 53.50 -12.37 9.42
CA ALA A 122 54.54 -12.89 10.30
C ALA A 122 55.12 -11.80 11.23
N ALA A 123 55.20 -10.56 10.75
CA ALA A 123 55.60 -9.40 11.54
C ALA A 123 54.52 -8.90 12.53
N GLY A 124 53.32 -9.47 12.51
CA GLY A 124 52.20 -9.11 13.40
C GLY A 124 51.49 -7.80 13.06
N VAL A 125 51.76 -7.20 11.89
CA VAL A 125 51.16 -5.92 11.48
C VAL A 125 49.83 -6.13 10.76
N LEU A 126 49.70 -7.24 10.04
CA LEU A 126 48.45 -7.64 9.38
C LEU A 126 47.75 -8.75 10.17
N SER A 127 46.47 -8.55 10.46
CA SER A 127 45.65 -9.59 11.10
C SER A 127 45.52 -10.82 10.18
N ILE A 128 45.32 -12.00 10.77
CA ILE A 128 45.14 -13.24 10.00
C ILE A 128 43.95 -13.12 9.02
N ASN A 129 42.89 -12.41 9.42
CA ASN A 129 41.72 -12.17 8.61
C ASN A 129 42.03 -11.41 7.32
N MET A 130 42.75 -10.28 7.45
CA MET A 130 43.14 -9.47 6.29
C MET A 130 44.15 -10.19 5.39
N CYS A 131 45.06 -10.97 5.99
CA CYS A 131 46.02 -11.77 5.23
C CYS A 131 45.30 -12.83 4.38
N VAL A 132 44.42 -13.63 5.00
CA VAL A 132 43.66 -14.68 4.33
C VAL A 132 42.71 -14.11 3.27
N GLU A 133 42.04 -12.99 3.55
CA GLU A 133 41.18 -12.30 2.58
C GLU A 133 41.98 -11.78 1.38
N GLY A 134 43.14 -11.17 1.62
CA GLY A 134 44.06 -10.70 0.57
C GLY A 134 44.54 -11.84 -0.33
N LEU A 135 45.03 -12.93 0.26
CA LEU A 135 45.48 -14.12 -0.46
C LEU A 135 44.35 -14.72 -1.31
N ALA A 136 43.13 -14.82 -0.76
CA ALA A 136 41.97 -15.30 -1.51
C ALA A 136 41.58 -14.37 -2.67
N LEU A 137 41.84 -13.06 -2.55
CA LEU A 137 41.52 -12.04 -3.55
C LEU A 137 42.53 -11.95 -4.70
N THR A 138 43.81 -12.25 -4.44
CA THR A 138 44.86 -12.25 -5.47
C THR A 138 44.78 -13.47 -6.39
N ALA A 139 44.17 -14.57 -5.95
CA ALA A 139 44.03 -15.79 -6.74
C ALA A 139 43.21 -15.60 -8.02
N ASP A 140 43.68 -16.18 -9.14
CA ASP A 140 42.97 -16.14 -10.43
C ASP A 140 41.89 -17.22 -10.58
N PHE A 141 40.66 -16.89 -10.25
CA PHE A 141 39.50 -17.76 -10.47
C PHE A 141 38.99 -17.79 -11.93
N THR A 142 39.59 -17.00 -12.84
CA THR A 142 39.34 -17.16 -14.29
C THR A 142 40.07 -18.35 -14.90
N LEU A 143 40.98 -18.98 -14.12
CA LEU A 143 41.74 -20.18 -14.46
C LEU A 143 42.59 -20.01 -15.72
N ARG A 144 43.06 -18.78 -15.96
CA ARG A 144 43.99 -18.48 -17.04
C ARG A 144 45.44 -18.68 -16.57
N THR A 145 45.70 -18.54 -15.28
CA THR A 145 46.96 -18.90 -14.62
C THR A 145 46.79 -20.10 -13.69
N ILE A 146 47.89 -20.78 -13.37
CA ILE A 146 47.89 -21.90 -12.41
C ILE A 146 47.82 -21.32 -10.99
N MET A 147 46.90 -21.84 -10.17
CA MET A 147 46.78 -21.47 -8.76
C MET A 147 47.92 -22.04 -7.92
N ASP A 148 48.48 -21.23 -7.02
CA ASP A 148 49.50 -21.65 -6.06
C ASP A 148 48.92 -22.60 -4.96
N PRO A 149 49.41 -23.84 -4.83
CA PRO A 149 48.97 -24.75 -3.78
C PRO A 149 49.36 -24.31 -2.35
N GLN A 150 50.45 -23.57 -2.18
CA GLN A 150 50.95 -23.18 -0.86
C GLN A 150 49.99 -22.18 -0.19
N LYS A 151 49.49 -21.21 -0.97
CA LYS A 151 48.40 -20.30 -0.58
C LYS A 151 47.20 -21.01 0.02
N TRP A 152 46.67 -22.01 -0.68
CA TRP A 152 45.47 -22.71 -0.21
C TRP A 152 45.73 -23.55 1.04
N THR A 153 46.94 -24.11 1.17
CA THR A 153 47.36 -24.84 2.37
C THR A 153 47.42 -23.90 3.58
N PHE A 154 48.02 -22.72 3.41
CA PHE A 154 48.08 -21.69 4.45
C PHE A 154 46.68 -21.24 4.89
N ILE A 155 45.78 -20.96 3.94
CA ILE A 155 44.39 -20.57 4.28
C ILE A 155 43.70 -21.70 5.04
N GLU A 156 43.81 -22.95 4.57
CA GLU A 156 43.15 -24.10 5.20
C GLU A 156 43.60 -24.32 6.66
N GLU A 157 44.89 -24.15 6.96
CA GLU A 157 45.46 -24.31 8.30
C GLU A 157 45.03 -23.19 9.27
N ASN A 158 44.84 -21.97 8.76
CA ASN A 158 44.56 -20.80 9.59
C ASN A 158 43.06 -20.52 9.84
N ILE A 159 42.13 -21.18 9.14
CA ILE A 159 40.67 -21.02 9.35
C ILE A 159 40.25 -21.11 10.83
N PRO A 160 40.72 -22.09 11.64
CA PRO A 160 40.33 -22.18 13.05
C PRO A 160 40.85 -21.04 13.93
N LEU A 161 41.85 -20.29 13.46
CA LEU A 161 42.44 -19.15 14.17
C LEU A 161 41.74 -17.82 13.81
N MET A 162 40.91 -17.82 12.78
CA MET A 162 40.10 -16.66 12.37
C MET A 162 38.89 -16.50 13.28
N ASP A 163 38.43 -15.26 13.46
CA ASP A 163 37.15 -15.02 14.11
C ASP A 163 35.97 -15.31 13.16
N TYR A 164 34.78 -15.52 13.72
CA TYR A 164 33.60 -15.87 12.91
C TYR A 164 33.24 -14.80 11.86
N LYS A 165 33.61 -13.52 12.10
CA LYS A 165 33.42 -12.43 11.14
C LYS A 165 34.39 -12.54 9.97
N GLY A 166 35.66 -12.83 10.22
CA GLY A 166 36.67 -13.10 9.20
C GLY A 166 36.31 -14.32 8.36
N VAL A 167 35.87 -15.41 9.00
CA VAL A 167 35.36 -16.61 8.29
C VAL A 167 34.15 -16.27 7.40
N ARG A 168 33.23 -15.43 7.89
CA ARG A 168 32.09 -14.93 7.09
C ARG A 168 32.55 -14.10 5.89
N SER A 169 33.51 -13.20 6.08
CA SER A 169 34.08 -12.38 5.00
C SER A 169 34.78 -13.26 3.95
N LEU A 170 35.58 -14.25 4.38
CA LEU A 170 36.20 -15.22 3.48
C LEU A 170 35.16 -16.02 2.70
N PHE A 171 34.12 -16.53 3.37
CA PHE A 171 33.02 -17.23 2.72
C PHE A 171 32.32 -16.34 1.67
N LYS A 172 32.06 -15.08 2.01
CA LYS A 172 31.47 -14.09 1.09
C LYS A 172 32.41 -13.82 -0.10
N CYS A 173 33.71 -13.62 0.14
CA CYS A 173 34.71 -13.39 -0.89
C CYS A 173 34.75 -14.56 -1.89
N LEU A 174 34.88 -15.79 -1.38
CA LEU A 174 34.93 -16.98 -2.23
C LEU A 174 33.63 -17.17 -3.04
N ILE A 175 32.47 -17.08 -2.39
CA ILE A 175 31.18 -17.34 -3.05
C ILE A 175 30.77 -16.21 -4.01
N TYR A 176 30.88 -14.94 -3.62
CA TYR A 176 30.34 -13.82 -4.40
C TYR A 176 31.34 -13.19 -5.36
N GLN A 177 32.59 -13.03 -4.95
CA GLN A 177 33.58 -12.32 -5.77
C GLN A 177 34.32 -13.33 -6.66
N GLN A 178 34.85 -14.40 -6.08
CA GLN A 178 35.72 -15.32 -6.79
C GLN A 178 34.97 -16.34 -7.64
N PHE A 179 34.01 -17.08 -7.07
CA PHE A 179 33.31 -18.15 -7.79
C PHE A 179 32.50 -17.64 -8.99
N ASN A 180 32.11 -16.35 -8.99
CA ASN A 180 31.44 -15.69 -10.12
C ASN A 180 32.32 -15.56 -11.36
N SER A 181 33.63 -15.72 -11.24
CA SER A 181 34.58 -15.63 -12.34
C SER A 181 34.95 -16.99 -12.97
N ILE A 182 34.61 -18.11 -12.30
CA ILE A 182 34.92 -19.49 -12.73
C ILE A 182 34.22 -19.88 -14.06
N PRO A 183 34.92 -20.23 -15.14
CA PRO A 183 34.30 -20.64 -16.41
C PRO A 183 33.19 -21.69 -16.25
N ALA A 184 32.10 -21.57 -17.03
CA ALA A 184 30.94 -22.46 -16.91
C ALA A 184 31.23 -23.92 -17.32
N GLN A 185 32.29 -24.14 -18.09
CA GLN A 185 32.79 -25.46 -18.49
C GLN A 185 34.25 -25.54 -18.03
N LEU A 186 34.60 -26.62 -17.33
CA LEU A 186 35.92 -26.82 -16.73
C LEU A 186 36.55 -28.10 -17.28
N SER A 187 37.84 -28.01 -17.63
CA SER A 187 38.65 -29.20 -17.91
C SER A 187 38.92 -30.01 -16.62
N PRO A 188 39.30 -31.31 -16.72
CA PRO A 188 39.68 -32.11 -15.56
C PRO A 188 40.82 -31.48 -14.73
N GLU A 189 41.80 -30.86 -15.38
CA GLU A 189 42.93 -30.16 -14.76
C GLU A 189 42.46 -28.91 -14.00
N GLN A 190 41.61 -28.09 -14.63
CA GLN A 190 41.01 -26.91 -14.01
C GLN A 190 40.16 -27.28 -12.78
N ARG A 191 39.42 -28.39 -12.85
CA ARG A 191 38.66 -28.90 -11.71
C ARG A 191 39.60 -29.31 -10.56
N ARG A 192 40.76 -29.93 -10.85
CA ARG A 192 41.74 -30.28 -9.81
C ARG A 192 42.32 -29.05 -9.13
N GLN A 193 42.57 -27.97 -9.87
CA GLN A 193 43.08 -26.71 -9.32
C GLN A 193 42.10 -26.05 -8.33
N LEU A 194 40.79 -26.24 -8.51
CA LEU A 194 39.75 -25.69 -7.63
C LEU A 194 39.43 -26.55 -6.40
N LEU A 195 39.93 -27.78 -6.30
CA LEU A 195 39.68 -28.68 -5.17
C LEU A 195 40.07 -28.09 -3.80
N PRO A 196 41.19 -27.35 -3.65
CA PRO A 196 41.53 -26.72 -2.38
C PRO A 196 40.50 -25.67 -1.94
N ALA A 197 40.01 -24.84 -2.87
CA ALA A 197 38.95 -23.86 -2.60
C ALA A 197 37.62 -24.54 -2.21
N GLU A 198 37.26 -25.66 -2.87
CA GLU A 198 36.11 -26.49 -2.47
C GLU A 198 36.28 -27.03 -1.04
N ARG A 199 37.47 -27.53 -0.67
CA ARG A 199 37.76 -28.04 0.68
C ARG A 199 37.61 -26.98 1.76
N ILE A 200 38.11 -25.77 1.51
CA ILE A 200 37.96 -24.64 2.44
C ILE A 200 36.48 -24.34 2.69
N LEU A 201 35.65 -24.28 1.63
CA LEU A 201 34.22 -24.07 1.78
C LEU A 201 33.54 -25.22 2.54
N LEU A 202 33.92 -26.47 2.28
CA LEU A 202 33.43 -27.63 3.04
C LEU A 202 33.80 -27.55 4.52
N LYS A 203 35.01 -27.06 4.84
CA LYS A 203 35.50 -26.86 6.21
C LYS A 203 34.73 -25.75 6.93
N ILE A 204 34.43 -24.65 6.24
CA ILE A 204 33.61 -23.54 6.77
C ILE A 204 32.17 -23.99 7.03
N LEU A 205 31.62 -24.87 6.17
CA LEU A 205 30.27 -25.39 6.29
C LEU A 205 30.15 -26.58 7.25
N ASP A 206 31.26 -27.05 7.81
CA ASP A 206 31.26 -28.18 8.74
C ASP A 206 30.79 -27.74 10.13
N PRO A 207 29.62 -28.21 10.60
CA PRO A 207 29.10 -27.83 11.92
C PRO A 207 29.99 -28.34 13.06
N ASP A 208 30.73 -29.43 12.87
CA ASP A 208 31.57 -30.02 13.91
C ASP A 208 32.81 -29.17 14.22
N LEU A 209 33.27 -28.40 13.23
CA LEU A 209 34.40 -27.47 13.39
C LEU A 209 33.99 -26.14 14.02
N ASN A 210 32.70 -25.79 13.96
CA ASN A 210 32.10 -24.62 14.61
C ASN A 210 32.87 -23.30 14.40
N VAL A 211 33.45 -23.11 13.21
CA VAL A 211 34.21 -21.90 12.85
C VAL A 211 33.31 -20.69 12.58
N ILE A 212 32.04 -20.94 12.24
CA ILE A 212 31.02 -19.91 12.06
C ILE A 212 29.63 -20.48 12.40
N PRO A 213 28.75 -19.69 13.05
CA PRO A 213 27.34 -20.07 13.20
C PRO A 213 26.68 -20.36 11.84
N PRO A 214 26.07 -21.55 11.63
CA PRO A 214 25.49 -21.95 10.36
C PRO A 214 24.39 -21.01 9.80
N ILE A 215 23.78 -20.19 10.66
CA ILE A 215 22.79 -19.19 10.24
C ILE A 215 23.42 -18.06 9.42
N PHE A 216 24.69 -17.72 9.66
CA PHE A 216 25.37 -16.66 8.91
C PHE A 216 25.77 -17.14 7.52
N THR A 217 26.21 -18.39 7.37
CA THR A 217 26.45 -18.98 6.05
C THR A 217 25.15 -19.09 5.25
N LEU A 218 24.05 -19.52 5.87
CA LEU A 218 22.72 -19.50 5.26
C LEU A 218 22.29 -18.08 4.83
N THR A 219 22.50 -17.09 5.70
CA THR A 219 22.15 -15.69 5.43
C THR A 219 22.89 -15.18 4.21
N GLU A 220 24.19 -15.45 4.11
CA GLU A 220 24.93 -15.11 2.90
C GLU A 220 24.33 -15.86 1.71
N LEU A 221 24.22 -17.20 1.73
CA LEU A 221 23.65 -17.97 0.61
C LEU A 221 22.29 -17.45 0.11
N SER A 222 21.41 -17.04 1.02
CA SER A 222 20.07 -16.54 0.67
C SER A 222 20.04 -15.18 -0.04
N ARG A 223 21.12 -14.38 0.05
CA ARG A 223 21.27 -13.09 -0.65
C ARG A 223 21.58 -13.25 -2.14
N GLY A 224 21.87 -14.47 -2.58
CA GLY A 224 22.09 -14.81 -3.97
C GLY A 224 22.89 -16.10 -4.03
N ILE A 225 22.26 -17.18 -4.49
CA ILE A 225 22.96 -18.44 -4.66
C ILE A 225 23.68 -18.41 -6.01
N LEU A 226 25.00 -18.50 -6.00
CA LEU A 226 25.75 -18.65 -7.24
C LEU A 226 25.50 -20.03 -7.84
N LYS A 227 24.88 -20.07 -9.02
CA LYS A 227 24.75 -21.28 -9.84
C LYS A 227 26.09 -22.02 -10.04
N ARG A 228 27.23 -21.30 -9.97
CA ARG A 228 28.59 -21.86 -10.11
C ARG A 228 29.04 -22.68 -8.90
N ALA A 229 28.58 -22.38 -7.68
CA ALA A 229 28.89 -23.21 -6.50
C ALA A 229 28.29 -24.62 -6.61
N TYR A 230 27.15 -24.76 -7.29
CA TYR A 230 26.52 -26.06 -7.58
C TYR A 230 27.25 -26.89 -8.65
N MET A 231 28.30 -26.37 -9.30
CA MET A 231 29.15 -27.15 -10.22
C MET A 231 30.02 -28.17 -9.48
N PHE A 232 30.18 -28.00 -8.16
CA PHE A 232 30.97 -28.87 -7.28
C PHE A 232 30.05 -29.82 -6.51
N PRO A 233 30.04 -31.13 -6.79
CA PRO A 233 29.06 -32.05 -6.20
C PRO A 233 29.10 -32.15 -4.67
N ARG A 234 30.29 -32.11 -4.04
CA ARG A 234 30.42 -32.24 -2.58
C ARG A 234 29.90 -30.98 -1.89
N LEU A 235 30.29 -29.82 -2.41
CA LEU A 235 29.79 -28.53 -1.94
C LEU A 235 28.27 -28.42 -2.13
N ALA A 236 27.75 -28.78 -3.31
CA ALA A 236 26.31 -28.78 -3.60
C ALA A 236 25.51 -29.64 -2.60
N HIS A 237 26.04 -30.82 -2.25
CA HIS A 237 25.43 -31.70 -1.26
C HIS A 237 25.40 -31.04 0.13
N ARG A 238 26.54 -30.52 0.62
CA ARG A 238 26.61 -29.83 1.92
C ARG A 238 25.72 -28.59 2.01
N LEU A 239 25.67 -27.78 0.96
CA LEU A 239 24.78 -26.63 0.88
C LEU A 239 23.29 -27.05 0.96
N SER A 240 22.94 -28.17 0.33
CA SER A 240 21.57 -28.71 0.38
C SER A 240 21.22 -29.22 1.77
N GLU A 241 22.14 -29.91 2.46
CA GLU A 241 21.97 -30.34 3.86
C GLU A 241 21.77 -29.14 4.80
N LEU A 242 22.58 -28.09 4.65
CA LEU A 242 22.45 -26.86 5.43
C LEU A 242 21.07 -26.22 5.25
N ILE A 243 20.59 -26.12 4.01
CA ILE A 243 19.25 -25.58 3.71
C ILE A 243 18.16 -26.45 4.35
N MET A 244 18.29 -27.78 4.33
CA MET A 244 17.32 -28.68 4.97
C MET A 244 17.33 -28.56 6.50
N TYR A 245 18.49 -28.38 7.12
CA TYR A 245 18.61 -28.16 8.57
C TYR A 245 17.81 -26.94 9.03
N PHE A 246 17.92 -25.83 8.31
CA PHE A 246 17.18 -24.60 8.63
C PHE A 246 15.73 -24.60 8.18
N ARG A 247 15.27 -25.62 7.45
CA ARG A 247 13.86 -25.77 7.08
C ARG A 247 12.99 -26.01 8.32
N ALA A 248 13.43 -26.84 9.25
CA ALA A 248 12.74 -27.06 10.51
C ALA A 248 12.62 -25.76 11.33
N VAL A 249 13.69 -24.95 11.36
CA VAL A 249 13.69 -23.64 12.02
C VAL A 249 12.71 -22.67 11.34
N ALA A 250 12.67 -22.66 10.01
CA ALA A 250 11.72 -21.87 9.23
C ALA A 250 10.26 -22.26 9.52
N GLU A 251 10.00 -23.55 9.77
CA GLU A 251 8.69 -24.07 10.14
C GLU A 251 8.31 -23.73 11.59
N LEU A 252 9.28 -23.60 12.50
CA LEU A 252 9.05 -23.15 13.88
C LEU A 252 8.76 -21.64 13.97
N SER A 253 9.40 -20.83 13.13
CA SER A 253 9.16 -19.38 13.07
C SER A 253 7.96 -18.99 12.20
N TYR A 254 7.18 -19.98 11.77
CA TYR A 254 6.05 -19.83 10.87
C TYR A 254 4.88 -19.10 11.55
N VAL A 255 4.59 -17.90 11.05
CA VAL A 255 3.26 -17.28 11.15
C VAL A 255 2.88 -16.88 9.73
N ILE A 256 1.73 -17.37 9.25
CA ILE A 256 1.17 -17.02 7.94
C ILE A 256 1.19 -15.50 7.79
N GLY A 257 1.86 -14.99 6.76
CA GLY A 257 1.93 -13.55 6.47
C GLY A 257 3.02 -12.76 7.18
N SER A 258 3.91 -13.39 7.96
CA SER A 258 5.02 -12.68 8.62
C SER A 258 6.39 -13.03 8.00
N HIS A 259 6.88 -12.18 7.11
CA HIS A 259 8.27 -12.25 6.59
C HIS A 259 9.30 -11.74 7.61
N ARG A 260 9.25 -12.20 8.87
CA ARG A 260 10.11 -11.65 9.94
C ARG A 260 11.59 -12.04 9.82
N ALA A 261 11.93 -13.10 9.08
CA ALA A 261 13.32 -13.51 8.86
C ALA A 261 13.59 -13.80 7.37
N PRO A 262 13.98 -12.81 6.55
CA PRO A 262 13.99 -12.92 5.08
C PRO A 262 14.89 -14.03 4.51
N TYR A 263 15.78 -14.60 5.31
CA TYR A 263 16.86 -15.48 4.87
C TYR A 263 16.66 -16.96 5.19
N LEU A 264 15.58 -17.32 5.90
CA LEU A 264 15.25 -18.72 6.16
C LEU A 264 14.66 -19.41 4.91
N PRO A 265 14.88 -20.72 4.76
CA PRO A 265 14.39 -21.51 3.63
C PRO A 265 12.91 -21.87 3.80
N TYR A 266 12.05 -20.86 3.82
CA TYR A 266 10.60 -21.03 3.83
C TYR A 266 10.13 -21.80 2.59
N LYS A 267 8.97 -22.43 2.73
CA LYS A 267 8.23 -23.03 1.62
C LYS A 267 8.02 -21.99 0.50
N ALA A 268 8.13 -22.44 -0.75
CA ALA A 268 7.97 -21.58 -1.92
C ALA A 268 6.62 -20.82 -1.92
N GLU A 269 5.56 -21.46 -1.42
CA GLU A 269 4.22 -20.88 -1.24
C GLU A 269 4.21 -19.60 -0.40
N LEU A 270 5.13 -19.47 0.56
CA LEU A 270 5.22 -18.29 1.43
C LEU A 270 5.95 -17.13 0.76
N ARG A 271 6.86 -17.43 -0.18
CA ARG A 271 7.52 -16.42 -1.01
C ARG A 271 6.67 -16.02 -2.21
N ALA A 272 5.70 -16.86 -2.58
CA ALA A 272 4.76 -16.56 -3.64
C ALA A 272 3.82 -15.41 -3.23
N PRO A 273 3.38 -14.58 -4.18
CA PRO A 273 2.35 -13.58 -3.92
C PRO A 273 1.09 -14.28 -3.42
N GLN A 274 0.47 -13.72 -2.37
CA GLN A 274 -0.73 -14.26 -1.74
C GLN A 274 -2.00 -13.87 -2.53
N THR A 275 -2.02 -14.21 -3.82
CA THR A 275 -3.05 -13.82 -4.79
C THR A 275 -4.43 -14.36 -4.40
N TYR A 276 -4.51 -15.60 -3.87
CA TYR A 276 -5.77 -16.21 -3.44
C TYR A 276 -6.38 -15.52 -2.22
N LEU A 277 -5.55 -15.06 -1.27
CA LEU A 277 -6.04 -14.27 -0.15
C LEU A 277 -6.64 -12.96 -0.64
N LEU A 278 -5.93 -12.26 -1.54
CA LEU A 278 -6.43 -11.03 -2.14
C LEU A 278 -7.73 -11.25 -2.94
N TYR A 279 -7.81 -12.31 -3.73
CA TYR A 279 -9.03 -12.73 -4.42
C TYR A 279 -10.20 -12.93 -3.45
N THR A 280 -9.96 -13.65 -2.35
CA THR A 280 -10.99 -13.95 -1.35
C THR A 280 -11.50 -12.69 -0.66
N VAL A 281 -10.61 -11.76 -0.31
CA VAL A 281 -10.98 -10.49 0.33
C VAL A 281 -11.75 -9.58 -0.65
N ILE A 282 -11.30 -9.46 -1.90
CA ILE A 282 -12.00 -8.69 -2.94
C ILE A 282 -13.40 -9.27 -3.19
N ARG A 283 -13.59 -10.58 -3.09
CA ARG A 283 -14.91 -11.17 -3.29
C ARG A 283 -15.92 -10.86 -2.17
N GLN A 284 -15.45 -10.46 -0.98
CA GLN A 284 -16.34 -10.17 0.14
C GLN A 284 -16.99 -8.77 0.03
N PRO A 285 -18.30 -8.66 0.31
CA PRO A 285 -18.94 -7.36 0.53
C PRO A 285 -18.19 -6.60 1.63
N ARG A 286 -17.87 -5.32 1.39
CA ARG A 286 -17.05 -4.46 2.28
C ARG A 286 -15.59 -4.91 2.50
N GLY A 287 -15.07 -5.83 1.69
CA GLY A 287 -13.66 -6.25 1.74
C GLY A 287 -12.67 -5.08 1.64
N LYS A 288 -13.05 -3.97 0.99
CA LYS A 288 -12.26 -2.73 0.89
C LYS A 288 -11.80 -2.15 2.24
N GLU A 289 -12.57 -2.32 3.31
CA GLU A 289 -12.22 -1.81 4.65
C GLU A 289 -10.95 -2.49 5.17
N VAL A 290 -10.86 -3.81 4.99
CA VAL A 290 -9.72 -4.64 5.38
C VAL A 290 -8.51 -4.41 4.46
N LEU A 291 -8.75 -4.19 3.16
CA LEU A 291 -7.69 -3.98 2.16
C LEU A 291 -6.83 -2.75 2.48
N SER A 292 -7.41 -1.69 3.02
CA SER A 292 -6.67 -0.48 3.40
C SER A 292 -5.58 -0.75 4.47
N GLY A 293 -5.83 -1.67 5.40
CA GLY A 293 -4.87 -2.09 6.43
C GLY A 293 -3.82 -3.07 5.90
N LEU A 294 -4.24 -4.02 5.06
CA LEU A 294 -3.36 -5.01 4.44
C LEU A 294 -2.36 -4.37 3.46
N LEU A 295 -2.81 -3.39 2.66
CA LEU A 295 -1.99 -2.76 1.63
C LEU A 295 -1.02 -1.69 2.16
N ARG A 296 -1.29 -1.07 3.33
CA ARG A 296 -0.36 -0.13 3.98
C ARG A 296 0.99 -0.76 4.33
N GLN A 297 1.05 -2.08 4.49
CA GLN A 297 2.28 -2.83 4.75
C GLN A 297 3.06 -3.15 3.47
N VAL A 298 2.46 -2.96 2.29
CA VAL A 298 3.07 -3.25 0.98
C VAL A 298 3.56 -1.94 0.37
N THR A 299 4.64 -1.39 0.91
CA THR A 299 5.16 -0.08 0.51
C THR A 299 5.78 -0.05 -0.90
N HIS A 300 6.10 -1.21 -1.51
CA HIS A 300 6.91 -1.26 -2.75
C HIS A 300 6.55 -2.38 -3.76
N GLY A 301 5.30 -2.85 -3.80
CA GLY A 301 4.89 -3.92 -4.73
C GLY A 301 3.83 -3.51 -5.75
N ARG A 302 3.93 -4.01 -6.99
CA ARG A 302 2.82 -3.97 -7.97
C ARG A 302 1.65 -4.80 -7.41
N THR A 303 0.50 -4.17 -7.24
CA THR A 303 -0.74 -4.87 -6.85
C THR A 303 -1.30 -5.64 -8.04
N GLN A 304 -1.60 -6.93 -7.87
CA GLN A 304 -2.18 -7.81 -8.91
C GLN A 304 -3.70 -7.62 -9.09
N TRP A 305 -4.21 -6.41 -8.82
CA TRP A 305 -5.64 -6.14 -8.82
C TRP A 305 -6.23 -6.25 -10.23
N ASP A 306 -5.52 -5.76 -11.24
CA ASP A 306 -5.98 -5.78 -12.64
C ASP A 306 -6.23 -7.22 -13.12
N GLU A 307 -5.30 -8.13 -12.83
CA GLU A 307 -5.41 -9.55 -13.18
C GLU A 307 -6.59 -10.21 -12.45
N ILE A 308 -6.69 -10.00 -11.13
CA ILE A 308 -7.75 -10.62 -10.32
C ILE A 308 -9.13 -10.10 -10.74
N LEU A 309 -9.28 -8.80 -10.97
CA LEU A 309 -10.56 -8.20 -11.34
C LEU A 309 -11.00 -8.60 -12.76
N SER A 310 -10.08 -8.68 -13.73
CA SER A 310 -10.42 -9.19 -15.07
C SER A 310 -10.91 -10.64 -15.03
N VAL A 311 -10.28 -11.49 -14.21
CA VAL A 311 -10.73 -12.87 -13.98
C VAL A 311 -12.08 -12.89 -13.28
N LEU A 312 -12.29 -12.12 -12.20
CA LEU A 312 -13.54 -12.08 -11.47
C LEU A 312 -14.73 -11.61 -12.32
N ILE A 313 -14.54 -10.60 -13.18
CA ILE A 313 -15.58 -10.18 -14.14
C ILE A 313 -15.91 -11.34 -15.08
N SER A 314 -14.89 -12.00 -15.64
CA SER A 314 -15.09 -13.15 -16.53
C SER A 314 -15.75 -14.35 -15.83
N GLU A 315 -15.39 -14.64 -14.58
CA GLU A 315 -16.03 -15.68 -13.76
C GLU A 315 -17.51 -15.36 -13.54
N THR A 316 -17.82 -14.10 -13.19
CA THR A 316 -19.19 -13.64 -12.99
C THR A 316 -20.00 -13.75 -14.28
N MET A 317 -19.42 -13.39 -15.43
CA MET A 317 -20.06 -13.60 -16.74
C MET A 317 -20.28 -15.09 -17.03
N ALA A 318 -19.31 -15.96 -16.70
CA ALA A 318 -19.43 -17.40 -16.90
C ALA A 318 -20.58 -18.00 -16.07
N GLU A 319 -20.73 -17.56 -14.82
CA GLU A 319 -21.84 -17.98 -13.96
C GLU A 319 -23.19 -17.55 -14.54
N VAL A 320 -23.30 -16.31 -15.04
CA VAL A 320 -24.52 -15.84 -15.70
C VAL A 320 -24.82 -16.62 -16.99
N GLN A 321 -23.79 -17.00 -17.75
CA GLN A 321 -23.94 -17.78 -18.97
C GLN A 321 -24.53 -19.19 -18.70
N LYS A 322 -24.30 -19.75 -17.50
CA LYS A 322 -24.83 -21.06 -17.09
C LYS A 322 -26.29 -21.03 -16.65
N LEU A 323 -26.84 -19.85 -16.31
CA LEU A 323 -28.22 -19.74 -15.85
C LEU A 323 -29.20 -20.05 -17.00
N PRO A 324 -30.46 -20.45 -16.73
CA PRO A 324 -31.52 -20.47 -17.75
C PRO A 324 -31.84 -19.06 -18.24
N GLU A 325 -32.21 -18.87 -19.52
CA GLU A 325 -32.44 -17.52 -20.12
C GLU A 325 -33.51 -16.69 -19.40
N GLU A 326 -34.53 -17.37 -18.85
CA GLU A 326 -35.67 -16.75 -18.15
C GLU A 326 -35.31 -16.21 -16.76
N VAL A 327 -34.16 -16.61 -16.21
CA VAL A 327 -33.73 -16.20 -14.87
C VAL A 327 -33.04 -14.83 -14.94
N GLU A 328 -33.51 -13.90 -14.10
CA GLU A 328 -32.88 -12.59 -13.96
C GLU A 328 -31.43 -12.71 -13.45
N ILE A 329 -30.56 -11.86 -13.98
CA ILE A 329 -29.14 -11.84 -13.63
C ILE A 329 -28.98 -11.45 -12.16
N PRO A 330 -28.31 -12.27 -11.32
CA PRO A 330 -28.04 -11.90 -9.93
C PRO A 330 -27.06 -10.71 -9.86
N ARG A 331 -27.55 -9.54 -9.43
CA ARG A 331 -26.77 -8.28 -9.46
C ARG A 331 -25.81 -8.06 -8.30
N TYR A 332 -25.95 -8.80 -7.20
CA TYR A 332 -25.14 -8.58 -5.99
C TYR A 332 -23.62 -8.67 -6.23
N GLN A 333 -23.16 -9.57 -7.10
CA GLN A 333 -21.73 -9.70 -7.43
C GLN A 333 -21.26 -8.53 -8.29
N TRP A 334 -22.09 -8.11 -9.25
CA TRP A 334 -21.81 -6.97 -10.12
C TRP A 334 -21.70 -5.66 -9.34
N GLU A 335 -22.59 -5.46 -8.36
CA GLU A 335 -22.54 -4.31 -7.45
C GLU A 335 -21.27 -4.31 -6.59
N ASN A 336 -20.88 -5.47 -6.05
CA ASN A 336 -19.63 -5.59 -5.31
C ASN A 336 -18.40 -5.31 -6.19
N LEU A 337 -18.36 -5.87 -7.41
CA LEU A 337 -17.28 -5.64 -8.36
C LEU A 337 -17.16 -4.17 -8.74
N MET A 338 -18.27 -3.52 -9.07
CA MET A 338 -18.31 -2.10 -9.34
C MET A 338 -17.75 -1.32 -8.14
N SER A 339 -18.24 -1.54 -6.92
CA SER A 339 -17.76 -0.83 -5.72
C SER A 339 -16.23 -0.95 -5.54
N ILE A 340 -15.68 -2.15 -5.77
CA ILE A 340 -14.25 -2.40 -5.60
C ILE A 340 -13.42 -1.83 -6.75
N ILE A 341 -13.92 -1.87 -7.98
CA ILE A 341 -13.26 -1.25 -9.14
C ILE A 341 -13.19 0.27 -8.92
N MET A 342 -14.30 0.89 -8.53
CA MET A 342 -14.33 2.33 -8.23
C MET A 342 -13.33 2.67 -7.12
N TYR A 343 -13.32 1.90 -6.02
CA TYR A 343 -12.35 2.07 -4.94
C TYR A 343 -10.89 1.90 -5.42
N GLY A 344 -10.59 0.85 -6.17
CA GLY A 344 -9.25 0.53 -6.64
C GLY A 344 -8.69 1.56 -7.63
N ILE A 345 -9.54 2.17 -8.46
CA ILE A 345 -9.16 3.29 -9.33
C ILE A 345 -8.88 4.54 -8.48
N THR A 346 -9.76 4.90 -7.55
CA THR A 346 -9.57 6.07 -6.67
C THR A 346 -8.30 5.97 -5.82
N GLN A 347 -7.99 4.78 -5.29
CA GLN A 347 -6.78 4.53 -4.50
C GLN A 347 -5.53 4.23 -5.37
N LYS A 348 -5.64 4.27 -6.70
CA LYS A 348 -4.56 3.99 -7.66
C LYS A 348 -3.94 2.59 -7.51
N HIS A 349 -4.72 1.62 -7.05
CA HIS A 349 -4.34 0.21 -7.01
C HIS A 349 -4.58 -0.51 -8.35
N ILE A 350 -5.42 0.06 -9.21
CA ILE A 350 -5.79 -0.46 -10.53
C ILE A 350 -5.15 0.41 -11.62
N ASN A 351 -4.51 -0.23 -12.60
CA ASN A 351 -4.21 0.39 -13.89
C ASN A 351 -5.34 0.09 -14.87
N LEU A 352 -6.15 1.11 -15.17
CA LEU A 352 -7.34 0.94 -15.99
C LEU A 352 -7.05 0.43 -17.41
N SER A 353 -6.04 0.97 -18.11
CA SER A 353 -5.68 0.53 -19.47
C SER A 353 -5.34 -0.97 -19.48
N ARG A 354 -4.58 -1.42 -18.47
CA ARG A 354 -4.24 -2.83 -18.31
C ARG A 354 -5.44 -3.70 -17.96
N LEU A 355 -6.30 -3.28 -17.03
CA LEU A 355 -7.51 -4.01 -16.66
C LEU A 355 -8.40 -4.23 -17.89
N LEU A 356 -8.64 -3.18 -18.69
CA LEU A 356 -9.47 -3.26 -19.88
C LEU A 356 -8.85 -4.17 -20.94
N SER A 357 -7.54 -4.03 -21.20
CA SER A 357 -6.83 -4.89 -22.15
C SER A 357 -6.87 -6.37 -21.74
N LEU A 358 -6.63 -6.68 -20.45
CA LEU A 358 -6.73 -8.04 -19.93
C LEU A 358 -8.15 -8.59 -20.07
N LEU A 359 -9.16 -7.80 -19.70
CA LEU A 359 -10.55 -8.19 -19.82
C LEU A 359 -10.93 -8.47 -21.29
N SER A 360 -10.59 -7.57 -22.22
CA SER A 360 -10.78 -7.77 -23.67
C SER A 360 -10.17 -9.09 -24.14
N ASN A 361 -8.92 -9.37 -23.76
CA ASN A 361 -8.21 -10.59 -24.16
C ASN A 361 -8.85 -11.86 -23.59
N VAL A 362 -9.37 -11.81 -22.36
CA VAL A 362 -10.09 -12.93 -21.75
C VAL A 362 -11.43 -13.15 -22.47
N LEU A 363 -12.20 -12.08 -22.69
CA LEU A 363 -13.52 -12.16 -23.32
C LEU A 363 -13.48 -12.59 -24.79
N VAL A 364 -12.43 -12.20 -25.54
CA VAL A 364 -12.19 -12.71 -26.91
C VAL A 364 -12.06 -14.24 -26.90
N LYS A 365 -11.44 -14.82 -25.87
CA LYS A 365 -11.23 -16.27 -25.77
C LYS A 365 -12.46 -17.02 -25.26
N THR A 366 -13.23 -16.42 -24.35
CA THR A 366 -14.37 -17.09 -23.72
C THR A 366 -15.67 -16.95 -24.49
N GLY A 367 -15.86 -15.84 -25.21
CA GLY A 367 -17.07 -15.58 -26.00
C GLY A 367 -18.33 -15.30 -25.17
N TYR A 368 -18.21 -14.96 -23.87
CA TYR A 368 -19.37 -14.67 -23.02
C TYR A 368 -20.05 -13.36 -23.41
N ARG A 369 -21.36 -13.40 -23.66
CA ARG A 369 -22.14 -12.23 -24.11
C ARG A 369 -23.40 -11.94 -23.30
N ARG A 370 -23.90 -12.90 -22.50
CA ARG A 370 -25.20 -12.73 -21.81
C ARG A 370 -25.24 -11.55 -20.83
N ALA A 371 -24.17 -11.32 -20.08
CA ALA A 371 -24.07 -10.23 -19.10
C ALA A 371 -23.40 -8.96 -19.69
N ARG A 372 -23.45 -8.76 -21.01
CA ARG A 372 -22.78 -7.62 -21.68
C ARG A 372 -23.23 -6.27 -21.13
N ASP A 373 -24.50 -6.13 -20.77
CA ASP A 373 -25.08 -4.88 -20.28
C ASP A 373 -24.53 -4.54 -18.88
N GLU A 374 -24.25 -5.55 -18.04
CA GLU A 374 -23.61 -5.34 -16.73
C GLU A 374 -22.13 -4.94 -16.87
N VAL A 375 -21.43 -5.46 -17.89
CA VAL A 375 -20.06 -5.00 -18.20
C VAL A 375 -20.09 -3.55 -18.68
N MET A 376 -21.04 -3.20 -19.56
CA MET A 376 -21.21 -1.81 -20.02
C MET A 376 -21.65 -0.87 -18.90
N TRP A 377 -22.42 -1.37 -17.92
CA TRP A 377 -22.73 -0.63 -16.71
C TRP A 377 -21.47 -0.28 -15.91
N ILE A 378 -20.53 -1.22 -15.71
CA ILE A 378 -19.22 -0.92 -15.10
C ILE A 378 -18.46 0.13 -15.92
N MET A 379 -18.44 0.01 -17.25
CA MET A 379 -17.76 1.00 -18.11
C MET A 379 -18.40 2.39 -18.00
N LEU A 380 -19.73 2.48 -17.95
CA LEU A 380 -20.46 3.72 -17.73
C LEU A 380 -20.13 4.33 -16.36
N GLN A 381 -20.00 3.53 -15.30
CA GLN A 381 -19.60 4.02 -13.97
C GLN A 381 -18.22 4.66 -13.99
N ILE A 382 -17.26 4.02 -14.67
CA ILE A 382 -15.89 4.52 -14.84
C ILE A 382 -15.89 5.78 -15.71
N ALA A 383 -16.53 5.73 -16.87
CA ALA A 383 -16.62 6.84 -17.81
C ALA A 383 -17.31 8.06 -17.18
N GLY A 384 -18.43 7.87 -16.50
CA GLY A 384 -19.13 8.93 -15.80
C GLY A 384 -18.26 9.57 -14.73
N THR A 385 -17.67 8.77 -13.84
CA THR A 385 -16.98 9.31 -12.65
C THR A 385 -15.59 9.87 -12.98
N PHE A 386 -14.85 9.25 -13.90
CA PHE A 386 -13.45 9.56 -14.15
C PHE A 386 -13.17 10.19 -15.52
N GLN A 387 -14.20 10.60 -16.29
CA GLN A 387 -14.06 11.20 -17.62
C GLN A 387 -12.86 12.16 -17.79
N PRO A 388 -12.64 13.19 -16.94
CA PRO A 388 -11.55 14.14 -17.16
C PRO A 388 -10.15 13.53 -16.99
N HIS A 389 -10.05 12.34 -16.39
CA HIS A 389 -8.80 11.62 -16.17
C HIS A 389 -8.59 10.49 -17.19
N LEU A 390 -9.55 10.24 -18.08
CA LEU A 390 -9.44 9.19 -19.08
C LEU A 390 -8.52 9.62 -20.22
N GLN A 391 -7.54 8.76 -20.52
CA GLN A 391 -6.63 8.94 -21.64
C GLN A 391 -7.17 8.24 -22.90
N LYS A 392 -6.65 8.66 -24.06
CA LYS A 392 -6.99 8.10 -25.37
C LYS A 392 -7.02 6.56 -25.39
N GLU A 393 -5.96 5.92 -24.89
CA GLU A 393 -5.85 4.45 -24.85
C GLU A 393 -6.99 3.78 -24.08
N GLN A 394 -7.43 4.40 -22.98
CA GLN A 394 -8.50 3.85 -22.13
C GLN A 394 -9.86 3.98 -22.83
N VAL A 395 -10.10 5.10 -23.52
CA VAL A 395 -11.31 5.33 -24.32
C VAL A 395 -11.37 4.35 -25.50
N GLU A 396 -10.26 4.13 -26.19
CA GLU A 396 -10.13 3.15 -27.28
C GLU A 396 -10.43 1.73 -26.80
N GLU A 397 -9.87 1.30 -25.65
CA GLU A 397 -10.14 -0.02 -25.09
C GLU A 397 -11.59 -0.18 -24.59
N MET A 398 -12.22 0.86 -24.04
CA MET A 398 -13.67 0.83 -23.71
C MET A 398 -14.53 0.65 -24.97
N ALA A 399 -14.21 1.35 -26.06
CA ALA A 399 -14.92 1.20 -27.33
C ALA A 399 -14.67 -0.18 -27.96
N ARG A 400 -13.45 -0.72 -27.82
CA ARG A 400 -13.10 -2.07 -28.26
C ARG A 400 -13.91 -3.14 -27.52
N LEU A 401 -14.08 -3.00 -26.20
CA LEU A 401 -14.93 -3.88 -25.39
C LEU A 401 -16.39 -3.86 -25.86
N TYR A 402 -16.94 -2.68 -26.15
CA TYR A 402 -18.27 -2.57 -26.74
C TYR A 402 -18.39 -3.35 -28.05
N ASN A 403 -17.48 -3.09 -29.01
CA ASN A 403 -17.50 -3.77 -30.31
C ASN A 403 -17.35 -5.30 -30.17
N LEU A 404 -16.58 -5.77 -29.19
CA LEU A 404 -16.44 -7.19 -28.89
C LEU A 404 -17.76 -7.82 -28.42
N LEU A 405 -18.45 -7.15 -27.49
CA LEU A 405 -19.66 -7.65 -26.83
C LEU A 405 -20.93 -7.53 -27.70
N PHE A 406 -20.97 -6.57 -28.61
CA PHE A 406 -22.14 -6.22 -29.43
C PHE A 406 -21.91 -6.47 -30.93
N SER A 407 -21.08 -7.44 -31.28
CA SER A 407 -20.69 -7.75 -32.67
C SER A 407 -21.76 -8.43 -33.54
N ASP A 408 -22.93 -8.78 -32.98
CA ASP A 408 -24.07 -9.32 -33.74
C ASP A 408 -25.09 -8.20 -34.00
N ASP A 409 -25.85 -8.28 -35.11
CA ASP A 409 -26.97 -7.38 -35.42
C ASP A 409 -28.08 -7.53 -34.36
N VAL A 410 -27.90 -6.91 -33.20
CA VAL A 410 -28.88 -6.92 -32.11
C VAL A 410 -30.04 -6.02 -32.51
N VAL A 411 -31.19 -6.64 -32.78
CA VAL A 411 -32.45 -5.94 -32.96
C VAL A 411 -32.92 -5.40 -31.61
N TRP A 412 -33.20 -4.11 -31.57
CA TRP A 412 -33.79 -3.44 -30.42
C TRP A 412 -35.18 -3.97 -30.08
N THR A 413 -35.32 -4.62 -28.93
CA THR A 413 -36.62 -4.79 -28.28
C THR A 413 -36.43 -4.63 -26.77
N GLY A 414 -36.86 -3.51 -26.22
CA GLY A 414 -36.64 -3.22 -24.80
C GLY A 414 -37.09 -1.83 -24.40
N ALA A 415 -38.40 -1.64 -24.26
CA ALA A 415 -38.93 -0.61 -23.38
C ALA A 415 -39.21 -1.29 -22.03
N SER A 416 -38.60 -0.81 -20.96
CA SER A 416 -38.87 -1.28 -19.61
C SER A 416 -39.15 -0.07 -18.73
N ASP A 417 -40.24 -0.15 -17.98
CA ASP A 417 -40.60 0.85 -16.97
C ASP A 417 -39.75 0.68 -15.70
N HIS A 418 -38.91 -0.36 -15.63
CA HIS A 418 -38.04 -0.63 -14.49
C HIS A 418 -36.70 0.13 -14.62
N PRO A 419 -36.37 1.08 -13.72
CA PRO A 419 -35.19 1.94 -13.85
C PRO A 419 -33.88 1.16 -14.03
N SER A 420 -33.66 0.15 -13.18
CA SER A 420 -32.42 -0.64 -13.25
C SER A 420 -32.25 -1.41 -14.56
N GLN A 421 -33.31 -1.92 -15.17
CA GLN A 421 -33.23 -2.67 -16.43
C GLN A 421 -32.98 -1.73 -17.60
N LEU A 422 -33.74 -0.64 -17.68
CA LEU A 422 -33.62 0.35 -18.76
C LEU A 422 -32.23 1.01 -18.78
N VAL A 423 -31.71 1.40 -17.62
CA VAL A 423 -30.38 2.03 -17.53
C VAL A 423 -29.27 1.09 -17.99
N ARG A 424 -29.33 -0.20 -17.61
CA ARG A 424 -28.32 -1.20 -18.00
C ARG A 424 -28.36 -1.47 -19.49
N PHE A 425 -29.56 -1.59 -20.04
CA PHE A 425 -29.78 -1.70 -21.48
C PHE A 425 -29.19 -0.51 -22.25
N LEU A 426 -29.40 0.73 -21.75
CA LEU A 426 -28.88 1.95 -22.38
C LEU A 426 -27.47 2.35 -21.89
N ALA A 427 -26.76 1.49 -21.15
CA ALA A 427 -25.51 1.86 -20.51
C ALA A 427 -24.43 2.25 -21.52
N ALA A 428 -24.33 1.51 -22.63
CA ALA A 428 -23.41 1.80 -23.72
C ALA A 428 -23.71 3.16 -24.38
N ALA A 429 -24.98 3.46 -24.62
CA ALA A 429 -25.42 4.73 -25.19
C ALA A 429 -25.10 5.92 -24.28
N CYS A 430 -25.38 5.77 -22.98
CA CYS A 430 -25.04 6.77 -21.96
C CYS A 430 -23.52 6.99 -21.90
N MET A 431 -22.73 5.92 -21.95
CA MET A 431 -21.27 6.00 -21.92
C MET A 431 -20.74 6.76 -23.13
N TRP A 432 -21.22 6.42 -24.33
CA TRP A 432 -20.83 7.11 -25.57
C TRP A 432 -21.20 8.59 -25.53
N ASN A 433 -22.39 8.92 -25.02
CA ASN A 433 -22.84 10.31 -24.89
C ASN A 433 -21.96 11.11 -23.92
N ILE A 434 -21.51 10.51 -22.82
CA ILE A 434 -20.57 11.16 -21.88
C ILE A 434 -19.21 11.36 -22.52
N LEU A 435 -18.72 10.37 -23.27
CA LEU A 435 -17.40 10.40 -23.88
C LEU A 435 -17.37 11.18 -25.20
N ASP A 436 -18.50 11.65 -25.70
CA ASP A 436 -18.58 12.42 -26.95
C ASP A 436 -17.59 13.59 -26.96
N GLY A 437 -16.80 13.69 -28.04
CA GLY A 437 -15.69 14.65 -28.17
C GLY A 437 -14.37 14.26 -27.48
N SER A 438 -14.27 13.10 -26.82
CA SER A 438 -13.00 12.61 -26.26
C SER A 438 -12.10 12.03 -27.35
N GLU A 439 -10.79 12.26 -27.26
CA GLU A 439 -9.82 11.69 -28.20
C GLU A 439 -9.79 10.15 -28.12
N GLY A 440 -9.84 9.48 -29.27
CA GLY A 440 -9.82 8.01 -29.36
C GLY A 440 -11.19 7.33 -29.39
N LEU A 441 -12.28 8.07 -29.21
CA LEU A 441 -13.63 7.49 -29.35
C LEU A 441 -13.97 7.29 -30.84
N PRO A 442 -14.22 6.07 -31.32
CA PRO A 442 -14.65 5.83 -32.69
C PRO A 442 -16.10 6.28 -32.91
N PRO A 443 -16.53 6.48 -34.17
CA PRO A 443 -17.94 6.73 -34.45
C PRO A 443 -18.79 5.55 -33.95
N PRO A 444 -19.97 5.83 -33.35
CA PRO A 444 -20.86 4.78 -32.88
C PRO A 444 -21.35 3.90 -34.05
N SER A 445 -21.63 2.62 -33.78
CA SER A 445 -22.35 1.78 -34.74
C SER A 445 -23.75 2.34 -35.01
N GLU A 446 -24.36 2.00 -36.14
CA GLU A 446 -25.71 2.49 -36.50
C GLU A 446 -26.73 2.20 -35.39
N CYS A 447 -26.72 0.97 -34.86
CA CYS A 447 -27.55 0.58 -33.73
C CYS A 447 -27.30 1.43 -32.48
N LEU A 448 -26.03 1.74 -32.18
CA LEU A 448 -25.66 2.59 -31.04
C LEU A 448 -26.10 4.04 -31.24
N ALA A 449 -25.94 4.56 -32.45
CA ALA A 449 -26.32 5.92 -32.82
C ALA A 449 -27.81 6.14 -32.60
N THR A 450 -28.66 5.18 -32.97
CA THR A 450 -30.10 5.23 -32.66
C THR A 450 -30.36 5.29 -31.15
N GLN A 451 -29.54 4.62 -30.32
CA GLN A 451 -29.74 4.65 -28.86
C GLN A 451 -29.40 6.02 -28.29
N ILE A 452 -28.29 6.58 -28.77
CA ILE A 452 -27.84 7.91 -28.38
C ILE A 452 -28.88 8.94 -28.79
N GLU A 453 -29.45 8.82 -30.00
CA GLU A 453 -30.51 9.70 -30.48
C GLU A 453 -31.81 9.57 -29.66
N PHE A 454 -32.20 8.34 -29.30
CA PHE A 454 -33.33 8.08 -28.41
C PHE A 454 -33.13 8.76 -27.04
N VAL A 455 -31.94 8.67 -26.44
CA VAL A 455 -31.63 9.34 -25.17
C VAL A 455 -31.62 10.87 -25.33
N ARG A 456 -31.08 11.40 -26.44
CA ARG A 456 -30.99 12.84 -26.70
C ARG A 456 -32.32 13.50 -27.04
N SER A 457 -33.23 12.78 -27.70
CA SER A 457 -34.54 13.29 -28.11
C SER A 457 -35.55 13.33 -26.95
N ASN A 458 -35.36 12.50 -25.93
CA ASN A 458 -36.21 12.48 -24.73
C ASN A 458 -35.95 13.67 -23.81
N THR A 459 -36.65 14.78 -24.09
CA THR A 459 -36.57 16.06 -23.36
C THR A 459 -37.85 16.45 -22.61
N GLY A 460 -38.92 15.65 -22.73
CA GLY A 460 -40.19 15.84 -22.02
C GLY A 460 -40.15 15.44 -20.54
N PRO A 461 -41.29 15.50 -19.79
CA PRO A 461 -41.36 15.01 -18.41
C PRO A 461 -41.15 13.50 -18.42
N PRO A 462 -39.95 13.01 -18.06
CA PRO A 462 -39.63 11.60 -18.25
C PRO A 462 -40.30 10.79 -17.15
N ASP A 463 -40.65 9.54 -17.44
CA ASP A 463 -40.97 8.57 -16.39
C ASP A 463 -39.75 8.32 -15.48
N GLU A 464 -39.96 7.62 -14.37
CA GLU A 464 -38.91 7.38 -13.38
C GLU A 464 -37.70 6.62 -13.97
N ALA A 465 -37.93 5.65 -14.86
CA ALA A 465 -36.86 4.92 -15.50
C ALA A 465 -36.01 5.82 -16.43
N MET A 466 -36.66 6.65 -17.24
CA MET A 466 -35.99 7.59 -18.14
C MET A 466 -35.30 8.72 -17.36
N GLN A 467 -35.83 9.16 -16.23
CA GLN A 467 -35.14 10.12 -15.36
C GLN A 467 -33.77 9.58 -14.91
N ALA A 468 -33.69 8.31 -14.52
CA ALA A 468 -32.41 7.67 -14.18
C ALA A 468 -31.45 7.62 -15.38
N VAL A 469 -31.96 7.27 -16.57
CA VAL A 469 -31.17 7.26 -17.81
C VAL A 469 -30.61 8.64 -18.12
N LEU A 470 -31.44 9.68 -18.10
CA LEU A 470 -31.03 11.04 -18.44
C LEU A 470 -29.99 11.58 -17.45
N ASP A 471 -30.15 11.32 -16.16
CA ASP A 471 -29.17 11.75 -15.16
C ASP A 471 -27.81 11.06 -15.35
N ASN A 472 -27.84 9.78 -15.72
CA ASN A 472 -26.66 9.00 -16.05
C ASN A 472 -26.00 9.39 -17.37
N ALA A 473 -26.77 9.78 -18.38
CA ALA A 473 -26.28 10.09 -19.72
C ALA A 473 -25.70 11.50 -19.84
N PHE A 474 -26.21 12.46 -19.06
CA PHE A 474 -25.87 13.87 -19.21
C PHE A 474 -24.98 14.38 -18.08
N ARG A 475 -24.02 15.24 -18.42
CA ARG A 475 -23.14 15.91 -17.45
C ARG A 475 -23.93 16.97 -16.66
N HIS A 476 -23.48 17.24 -15.43
CA HIS A 476 -24.15 18.17 -14.51
C HIS A 476 -24.30 19.61 -15.06
N GLU A 477 -23.39 20.03 -15.95
CA GLU A 477 -23.43 21.35 -16.59
C GLU A 477 -24.51 21.47 -17.67
N SER A 478 -25.02 20.35 -18.18
CA SER A 478 -25.97 20.33 -19.29
C SER A 478 -27.34 20.87 -18.88
N PRO A 479 -28.08 21.51 -19.80
CA PRO A 479 -29.43 21.99 -19.52
C PRO A 479 -30.39 20.85 -19.18
N ILE A 480 -30.22 19.68 -19.78
CA ILE A 480 -31.04 18.48 -19.52
C ILE A 480 -30.82 18.00 -18.09
N SER A 481 -29.56 17.88 -17.65
CA SER A 481 -29.27 17.47 -16.26
C SER A 481 -29.84 18.48 -15.25
N ARG A 482 -29.76 19.78 -15.51
CA ARG A 482 -30.41 20.80 -14.67
C ARG A 482 -31.92 20.64 -14.60
N ASN A 483 -32.58 20.32 -15.72
CA ASN A 483 -34.01 20.05 -15.74
C ASN A 483 -34.36 18.81 -14.91
N VAL A 484 -33.61 17.71 -15.07
CA VAL A 484 -33.79 16.48 -14.27
C VAL A 484 -33.62 16.75 -12.78
N HIS A 485 -32.61 17.51 -12.37
CA HIS A 485 -32.41 17.88 -10.96
C HIS A 485 -33.49 18.83 -10.42
N ALA A 486 -34.08 19.69 -11.28
CA ALA A 486 -35.23 20.49 -10.90
C ALA A 486 -36.46 19.60 -10.63
N ILE A 487 -36.68 18.57 -11.46
CA ILE A 487 -37.72 17.55 -11.23
C ILE A 487 -37.46 16.80 -9.92
N PHE A 488 -36.21 16.39 -9.66
CA PHE A 488 -35.83 15.74 -8.40
C PHE A 488 -36.07 16.65 -7.20
N GLN A 489 -35.69 17.93 -7.28
CA GLN A 489 -35.94 18.91 -6.22
C GLN A 489 -37.43 19.11 -5.97
N GLN A 490 -38.25 19.17 -7.02
CA GLN A 490 -39.70 19.30 -6.89
C GLN A 490 -40.34 18.03 -6.29
N ARG A 491 -39.86 16.85 -6.69
CA ARG A 491 -40.34 15.56 -6.16
C ARG A 491 -39.98 15.41 -4.69
N LEU A 492 -38.72 15.69 -4.35
CA LEU A 492 -38.22 15.52 -3.00
C LEU A 492 -38.71 16.62 -2.07
N ASP A 493 -38.73 17.89 -2.48
CA ASP A 493 -38.87 19.01 -1.55
C ASP A 493 -40.02 19.97 -1.89
N GLY A 494 -40.76 19.70 -2.97
CA GLY A 494 -41.91 20.51 -3.38
C GLY A 494 -41.54 21.91 -3.84
N GLN A 495 -42.57 22.76 -3.98
CA GLN A 495 -42.39 24.18 -4.27
C GLN A 495 -42.46 25.01 -2.98
N PRO A 496 -41.78 26.17 -2.89
CA PRO A 496 -41.85 27.03 -1.69
C PRO A 496 -43.26 27.50 -1.33
N THR A 497 -44.15 27.53 -2.31
CA THR A 497 -45.58 27.89 -2.18
C THR A 497 -46.44 26.78 -1.58
N ASP A 498 -45.92 25.55 -1.48
CA ASP A 498 -46.68 24.43 -0.93
C ASP A 498 -46.93 24.63 0.57
N ASP A 499 -48.08 24.14 1.04
CA ASP A 499 -48.44 24.15 2.46
C ASP A 499 -47.39 23.36 3.27
N PRO A 500 -46.85 23.92 4.36
CA PRO A 500 -45.82 23.25 5.14
C PRO A 500 -46.37 22.03 5.86
N HIS A 501 -45.55 20.98 5.94
CA HIS A 501 -45.80 19.83 6.80
C HIS A 501 -45.34 20.14 8.22
N ILE A 502 -46.21 19.89 9.21
CA ILE A 502 -45.88 20.12 10.61
C ILE A 502 -45.32 18.83 11.22
N LEU A 503 -44.03 18.85 11.51
CA LEU A 503 -43.33 17.78 12.22
C LEU A 503 -43.72 17.76 13.71
N PRO A 504 -43.45 16.64 14.42
CA PRO A 504 -43.55 16.60 15.87
C PRO A 504 -42.85 17.79 16.52
N TYR A 505 -43.39 18.28 17.64
CA TYR A 505 -42.95 19.50 18.33
C TYR A 505 -43.20 20.82 17.57
N GLY A 506 -44.06 20.81 16.54
CA GLY A 506 -44.59 22.03 15.91
C GLY A 506 -43.65 22.68 14.89
N ARG A 507 -42.65 21.95 14.38
CA ARG A 507 -41.68 22.47 13.40
C ARG A 507 -42.21 22.36 11.98
N ALA A 508 -42.09 23.42 11.19
CA ALA A 508 -42.50 23.43 9.78
C ALA A 508 -41.40 22.89 8.86
N ALA A 509 -41.78 21.95 7.99
CA ALA A 509 -40.93 21.37 6.96
C ALA A 509 -41.62 21.38 5.60
N ASN A 510 -40.87 21.15 4.53
CA ASN A 510 -41.43 20.94 3.20
C ASN A 510 -42.30 19.67 3.16
N ASN A 511 -43.41 19.71 2.41
CA ASN A 511 -44.46 18.71 2.48
C ASN A 511 -44.34 17.61 1.41
N LYS A 512 -43.30 16.80 1.54
CA LYS A 512 -43.06 15.61 0.71
C LYS A 512 -42.60 14.44 1.56
N LEU A 513 -43.25 13.30 1.39
CA LEU A 513 -43.01 12.11 2.24
C LEU A 513 -42.40 10.94 1.45
N ASP A 514 -42.57 10.93 0.13
CA ASP A 514 -42.11 9.85 -0.73
C ASP A 514 -40.65 10.05 -1.16
N ALA A 515 -39.74 9.37 -0.45
CA ALA A 515 -38.32 9.29 -0.79
C ALA A 515 -38.07 8.38 -2.00
N PHE A 516 -36.96 8.61 -2.73
CA PHE A 516 -36.54 7.68 -3.78
C PHE A 516 -36.23 6.30 -3.22
N ASP A 517 -36.75 5.25 -3.85
CA ASP A 517 -36.49 3.87 -3.47
C ASP A 517 -35.03 3.47 -3.74
N MET A 518 -34.58 2.39 -3.11
CA MET A 518 -33.22 1.91 -3.34
C MET A 518 -33.02 1.43 -4.79
N GLN A 519 -34.07 0.88 -5.43
CA GLN A 519 -33.97 0.37 -6.79
C GLN A 519 -33.70 1.47 -7.83
N PHE A 520 -34.30 2.65 -7.66
CA PHE A 520 -33.98 3.83 -8.46
C PHE A 520 -32.58 4.33 -8.16
N LEU A 521 -32.20 4.45 -6.88
CA LEU A 521 -30.86 4.91 -6.51
C LEU A 521 -29.77 3.96 -7.04
N ASP A 522 -29.98 2.65 -7.02
CA ASP A 522 -29.06 1.64 -7.57
C ASP A 522 -29.02 1.62 -9.11
N ALA A 523 -30.00 2.26 -9.76
CA ALA A 523 -29.96 2.56 -11.18
C ALA A 523 -29.17 3.83 -11.51
N LEU A 524 -28.74 4.62 -10.52
CA LEU A 524 -27.90 5.80 -10.74
C LEU A 524 -26.41 5.44 -10.69
N THR A 525 -25.65 6.09 -11.57
CA THR A 525 -24.18 6.06 -11.54
C THR A 525 -23.66 6.75 -10.27
N LEU A 526 -22.45 6.41 -9.83
CA LEU A 526 -21.82 7.08 -8.70
C LEU A 526 -21.77 8.61 -8.91
N ARG A 527 -21.46 9.05 -10.13
CA ARG A 527 -21.53 10.47 -10.52
C ARG A 527 -22.94 11.05 -10.31
N ALA A 528 -23.97 10.39 -10.83
CA ALA A 528 -25.36 10.84 -10.70
C ALA A 528 -25.79 10.91 -9.22
N LYS A 529 -25.49 9.89 -8.42
CA LYS A 529 -25.70 9.90 -6.96
C LYS A 529 -25.00 11.08 -6.26
N ILE A 530 -23.73 11.36 -6.62
CA ILE A 530 -22.98 12.52 -6.08
C ILE A 530 -23.71 13.83 -6.43
N ASN A 531 -24.14 13.99 -7.69
CA ASN A 531 -24.81 15.20 -8.13
C ASN A 531 -26.18 15.38 -7.47
N LEU A 532 -27.00 14.33 -7.39
CA LEU A 532 -28.28 14.33 -6.69
C LEU A 532 -28.09 14.72 -5.21
N LEU A 533 -27.04 14.19 -4.57
CA LEU A 533 -26.74 14.53 -3.18
C LEU A 533 -26.33 16.00 -3.04
N ILE A 534 -25.38 16.49 -3.84
CA ILE A 534 -24.84 17.84 -3.71
C ILE A 534 -25.86 18.89 -4.16
N SER A 535 -26.42 18.73 -5.35
CA SER A 535 -27.25 19.74 -6.03
C SER A 535 -28.69 19.77 -5.54
N THR A 536 -29.19 18.69 -4.94
CA THR A 536 -30.59 18.59 -4.48
C THR A 536 -30.66 18.40 -2.96
N CYS A 537 -30.08 17.33 -2.44
CA CYS A 537 -30.23 16.99 -1.02
C CYS A 537 -29.49 17.98 -0.10
N PHE A 538 -28.21 18.25 -0.34
CA PHE A 538 -27.39 19.13 0.49
C PHE A 538 -27.81 20.60 0.35
N VAL A 539 -28.19 21.04 -0.84
CA VAL A 539 -28.82 22.36 -1.03
C VAL A 539 -30.03 22.50 -0.11
N SER A 540 -30.91 21.49 -0.09
CA SER A 540 -32.11 21.49 0.76
C SER A 540 -31.78 21.43 2.25
N LEU A 541 -30.78 20.64 2.65
CA LEU A 541 -30.28 20.61 4.03
C LEU A 541 -29.67 21.96 4.45
N HIS A 542 -29.18 22.78 3.53
CA HIS A 542 -28.60 24.11 3.79
C HIS A 542 -29.59 25.28 3.76
N LYS A 543 -30.83 25.07 3.27
CA LYS A 543 -31.83 26.15 3.16
C LYS A 543 -32.20 26.72 4.53
N VAL A 544 -32.44 28.05 4.54
CA VAL A 544 -32.63 28.84 5.77
C VAL A 544 -34.10 29.23 5.98
N ASP A 545 -35.02 28.87 5.09
CA ASP A 545 -36.43 29.32 5.21
C ASP A 545 -37.34 28.29 5.88
N ARG A 546 -37.15 27.00 5.60
CA ARG A 546 -37.93 25.86 6.15
C ARG A 546 -37.03 24.64 6.29
N LEU A 547 -37.42 23.71 7.16
CA LEU A 547 -36.76 22.40 7.22
C LEU A 547 -36.98 21.63 5.91
N PRO A 548 -36.00 20.84 5.47
CA PRO A 548 -36.16 19.96 4.32
C PRO A 548 -37.25 18.93 4.60
N SER A 549 -37.84 18.42 3.53
CA SER A 549 -38.88 17.40 3.63
C SER A 549 -38.35 16.08 4.21
N PRO A 550 -39.21 15.26 4.83
CA PRO A 550 -38.85 13.88 5.20
C PRO A 550 -38.35 13.04 4.02
N ALA A 551 -38.92 13.22 2.82
CA ALA A 551 -38.48 12.53 1.60
C ALA A 551 -37.02 12.84 1.22
N CYS A 552 -36.64 14.13 1.29
CA CYS A 552 -35.28 14.57 1.00
C CYS A 552 -34.27 14.01 2.04
N VAL A 553 -34.62 14.06 3.32
CA VAL A 553 -33.76 13.57 4.41
C VAL A 553 -33.53 12.06 4.31
N GLU A 554 -34.60 11.29 4.03
CA GLU A 554 -34.53 9.84 3.87
C GLU A 554 -33.76 9.44 2.60
N THR A 555 -33.94 10.15 1.49
CA THR A 555 -33.15 9.93 0.26
C THR A 555 -31.66 10.20 0.50
N CYS A 556 -31.33 11.31 1.17
CA CYS A 556 -29.97 11.64 1.56
C CYS A 556 -29.33 10.50 2.38
N ALA A 557 -30.07 9.96 3.35
CA ALA A 557 -29.62 8.85 4.17
C ALA A 557 -29.32 7.58 3.37
N ARG A 558 -30.21 7.22 2.42
CA ARG A 558 -30.05 6.06 1.53
C ARG A 558 -28.80 6.18 0.66
N ILE A 559 -28.51 7.36 0.13
CA ILE A 559 -27.28 7.60 -0.64
C ILE A 559 -26.03 7.49 0.25
N LEU A 560 -26.06 8.13 1.43
CA LEU A 560 -24.92 8.14 2.37
C LEU A 560 -24.58 6.76 2.96
N THR A 561 -25.55 5.83 2.99
CA THR A 561 -25.35 4.45 3.46
C THR A 561 -24.87 3.50 2.36
N SER A 562 -24.86 3.93 1.10
CA SER A 562 -24.42 3.10 -0.02
C SER A 562 -22.93 2.75 0.09
N ILE A 563 -22.59 1.52 -0.29
CA ILE A 563 -21.26 0.92 -0.07
C ILE A 563 -20.15 1.71 -0.80
N GLU A 564 -20.48 2.44 -1.86
CA GLU A 564 -19.54 3.22 -2.67
C GLU A 564 -19.14 4.57 -2.06
N PHE A 565 -19.85 5.05 -1.02
CA PHE A 565 -20.00 6.49 -0.80
C PHE A 565 -19.30 7.06 0.44
N ASP A 566 -17.99 6.86 0.53
CA ASP A 566 -17.17 7.40 1.62
C ASP A 566 -16.99 8.94 1.54
N TYR A 567 -17.01 9.49 0.32
CA TYR A 567 -16.79 10.92 0.07
C TYR A 567 -17.89 11.81 0.64
N GLY A 568 -19.16 11.54 0.32
CA GLY A 568 -20.22 12.42 0.79
C GLY A 568 -20.56 12.25 2.27
N LEU A 569 -20.12 11.16 2.91
CA LEU A 569 -20.11 11.06 4.38
C LEU A 569 -19.20 12.11 5.01
N THR A 570 -18.04 12.37 4.41
CA THR A 570 -17.12 13.43 4.86
C THR A 570 -17.76 14.81 4.70
N ASN A 571 -18.43 15.06 3.57
CA ASN A 571 -19.16 16.31 3.36
C ASN A 571 -20.32 16.45 4.34
N PHE A 572 -21.08 15.39 4.60
CA PHE A 572 -22.14 15.40 5.61
C PHE A 572 -21.61 15.75 7.01
N ILE A 573 -20.50 15.13 7.45
CA ILE A 573 -19.86 15.45 8.73
C ILE A 573 -19.42 16.94 8.76
N ALA A 574 -18.90 17.46 7.65
CA ALA A 574 -18.55 18.87 7.55
C ALA A 574 -19.78 19.80 7.67
N ILE A 575 -20.90 19.44 7.04
CA ILE A 575 -22.18 20.16 7.16
C ILE A 575 -22.67 20.13 8.60
N LEU A 576 -22.64 18.97 9.26
CA LEU A 576 -23.03 18.81 10.65
C LEU A 576 -22.17 19.66 11.58
N ASN A 577 -20.84 19.66 11.42
CA ASN A 577 -19.93 20.50 12.22
C ASN A 577 -20.21 22.01 12.03
N ARG A 578 -20.51 22.44 10.81
CA ARG A 578 -20.92 23.82 10.53
C ARG A 578 -22.26 24.15 11.21
N SER A 579 -23.23 23.25 11.15
CA SER A 579 -24.54 23.43 11.78
C SER A 579 -24.44 23.49 13.32
N ILE A 580 -23.60 22.65 13.94
CA ILE A 580 -23.32 22.72 15.38
C ILE A 580 -22.74 24.09 15.73
N THR A 581 -21.73 24.56 14.98
CA THR A 581 -21.14 25.89 15.20
C THR A 581 -22.16 27.01 15.03
N ALA A 582 -23.00 26.94 14.00
CA ALA A 582 -24.05 27.93 13.73
C ALA A 582 -25.14 27.95 14.82
N ALA A 583 -25.44 26.81 15.44
CA ALA A 583 -26.38 26.70 16.55
C ALA A 583 -25.88 27.37 17.84
N LEU A 584 -24.57 27.65 17.94
CA LEU A 584 -23.97 28.40 19.06
C LEU A 584 -24.17 29.91 18.93
N SER A 585 -24.44 30.40 17.72
CA SER A 585 -24.73 31.81 17.46
C SER A 585 -26.20 32.16 17.78
N PRO A 586 -26.51 33.42 18.16
CA PRO A 586 -27.89 33.86 18.30
C PRO A 586 -28.64 33.68 16.97
N ALA A 587 -29.90 33.26 17.05
CA ALA A 587 -30.72 33.00 15.87
C ALA A 587 -31.00 34.30 15.09
N PRO A 588 -30.95 34.28 13.75
CA PRO A 588 -31.37 35.42 12.93
C PRO A 588 -32.86 35.73 13.14
N ALA A 589 -33.24 37.01 13.07
CA ALA A 589 -34.60 37.48 13.35
C ALA A 589 -35.66 36.97 12.35
N ASP A 590 -35.26 36.69 11.10
CA ASP A 590 -36.16 36.34 9.98
C ASP A 590 -35.81 34.98 9.32
N GLY A 591 -35.13 34.07 10.02
CA GLY A 591 -34.66 32.80 9.44
C GLY A 591 -35.01 31.57 10.27
N LEU A 592 -34.84 30.39 9.67
CA LEU A 592 -34.91 29.09 10.33
C LEU A 592 -33.98 29.10 11.55
N ASN A 593 -34.49 28.65 12.68
CA ASN A 593 -33.70 28.48 13.89
C ASN A 593 -32.56 27.47 13.60
N HIS A 594 -31.31 27.95 13.57
CA HIS A 594 -30.12 27.10 13.34
C HIS A 594 -30.08 25.86 14.24
N LYS A 595 -30.74 25.93 15.41
CA LYS A 595 -30.87 24.81 16.35
C LYS A 595 -31.78 23.69 15.84
N ASP A 596 -32.83 24.00 15.09
CA ASP A 596 -33.75 22.98 14.54
C ASP A 596 -33.09 22.21 13.38
N GLN A 597 -32.31 22.89 12.54
CA GLN A 597 -31.46 22.25 11.53
C GLN A 597 -30.42 21.34 12.18
N CYS A 598 -29.72 21.84 13.21
CA CYS A 598 -28.73 21.04 13.94
C CYS A 598 -29.36 19.80 14.57
N TYR A 599 -30.54 19.93 15.18
CA TYR A 599 -31.29 18.80 15.76
C TYR A 599 -31.61 17.74 14.70
N MET A 600 -32.14 18.14 13.55
CA MET A 600 -32.47 17.22 12.46
C MET A 600 -31.24 16.47 11.92
N LEU A 601 -30.11 17.16 11.76
CA LEU A 601 -28.87 16.51 11.29
C LEU A 601 -28.29 15.53 12.32
N LEU A 602 -28.40 15.83 13.62
CA LEU A 602 -28.02 14.91 14.70
C LEU A 602 -28.93 13.67 14.74
N ASP A 603 -30.24 13.84 14.56
CA ASP A 603 -31.19 12.73 14.49
C ASP A 603 -30.95 11.85 13.25
N LEU A 604 -30.70 12.47 12.09
CA LEU A 604 -30.34 11.75 10.86
C LEU A 604 -29.09 10.87 11.09
N LEU A 605 -28.05 11.44 11.72
CA LEU A 605 -26.86 10.69 12.10
C LEU A 605 -27.20 9.52 13.04
N CYS A 606 -28.00 9.75 14.08
CA CYS A 606 -28.31 8.75 15.10
C CYS A 606 -29.19 7.59 14.61
N TYR A 607 -30.15 7.85 13.74
CA TYR A 607 -31.21 6.89 13.40
C TYR A 607 -31.10 6.30 12.00
N ARG A 608 -30.34 6.93 11.11
CA ARG A 608 -30.18 6.45 9.73
C ARG A 608 -28.74 6.16 9.32
N LEU A 609 -27.75 6.71 10.03
CA LEU A 609 -26.33 6.51 9.73
C LEU A 609 -25.58 5.82 10.89
N PRO A 610 -25.96 4.58 11.30
CA PRO A 610 -25.35 3.92 12.45
C PRO A 610 -23.91 3.44 12.21
N SER A 611 -23.46 3.38 10.95
CA SER A 611 -22.22 2.69 10.53
C SER A 611 -21.11 3.64 10.05
N ILE A 612 -20.99 4.85 10.60
CA ILE A 612 -19.93 5.79 10.20
C ILE A 612 -18.61 5.35 10.82
N PRO A 613 -17.57 4.99 10.03
CA PRO A 613 -16.26 4.68 10.59
C PRO A 613 -15.67 5.95 11.20
N MET A 614 -15.62 6.03 12.52
CA MET A 614 -15.17 7.25 13.21
C MET A 614 -13.64 7.48 13.09
N ASN A 615 -12.89 6.45 12.69
CA ASN A 615 -11.48 6.49 12.30
C ASN A 615 -11.23 6.80 10.81
N PHE A 616 -12.26 7.23 10.06
CA PHE A 616 -12.12 7.62 8.66
C PHE A 616 -11.11 8.77 8.53
N ARG A 617 -9.91 8.47 8.02
CA ARG A 617 -8.99 9.47 7.50
C ARG A 617 -9.50 9.84 6.11
N ALA A 618 -9.91 11.08 5.93
CA ALA A 618 -10.27 11.59 4.62
C ALA A 618 -9.05 11.47 3.70
N ALA A 619 -9.00 10.44 2.86
CA ALA A 619 -7.90 10.22 1.91
C ALA A 619 -7.80 11.35 0.88
N MET A 620 -8.77 12.27 0.82
CA MET A 620 -8.84 13.38 -0.13
C MET A 620 -8.94 14.77 0.50
N SER A 621 -8.81 14.95 1.82
CA SER A 621 -8.76 16.31 2.36
C SER A 621 -7.36 16.88 2.13
N HIS A 622 -7.24 17.85 1.23
CA HIS A 622 -6.05 18.70 1.06
C HIS A 622 -5.65 19.49 2.34
N SER A 623 -6.36 19.32 3.45
CA SER A 623 -5.98 19.84 4.75
C SER A 623 -4.94 18.92 5.42
N HIS A 624 -3.79 19.47 5.77
CA HIS A 624 -2.69 18.85 6.52
C HIS A 624 -3.05 18.36 7.94
N ASP A 625 -4.32 18.18 8.28
CA ASP A 625 -4.79 17.81 9.60
C ASP A 625 -5.00 16.28 9.68
N PRO A 626 -4.13 15.53 10.40
CA PRO A 626 -4.15 14.07 10.45
C PRO A 626 -5.31 13.49 11.28
N THR A 627 -6.10 14.36 11.91
CA THR A 627 -7.17 13.99 12.85
C THR A 627 -8.35 13.31 12.12
N PRO A 628 -8.85 12.15 12.58
CA PRO A 628 -10.04 11.50 11.99
C PRO A 628 -11.29 12.40 12.03
N ALA A 629 -12.12 12.36 10.98
CA ALA A 629 -13.30 13.23 10.88
C ALA A 629 -14.34 12.96 11.98
N GLY A 630 -14.51 11.70 12.37
CA GLY A 630 -15.40 11.29 13.46
C GLY A 630 -14.94 11.78 14.84
N LEU A 631 -13.63 11.76 15.08
CA LEU A 631 -13.05 12.33 16.31
C LEU A 631 -13.29 13.84 16.39
N ARG A 632 -13.07 14.58 15.28
CA ARG A 632 -13.37 16.02 15.24
C ARG A 632 -14.83 16.29 15.57
N LEU A 633 -15.76 15.53 15.01
CA LEU A 633 -17.19 15.67 15.31
C LEU A 633 -17.48 15.48 16.82
N CYS A 634 -16.93 14.43 17.44
CA CYS A 634 -17.09 14.20 18.89
C CYS A 634 -16.54 15.37 19.72
N MET A 635 -15.37 15.90 19.35
CA MET A 635 -14.75 17.05 20.01
C MET A 635 -15.56 18.35 19.84
N THR A 636 -16.13 18.56 18.65
CA THR A 636 -17.01 19.70 18.37
C THR A 636 -18.30 19.60 19.18
N ILE A 637 -18.93 18.43 19.25
CA ILE A 637 -20.11 18.19 20.10
C ILE A 637 -19.77 18.43 21.57
N HIS A 638 -18.65 17.87 22.05
CA HIS A 638 -18.19 18.07 23.42
C HIS A 638 -18.03 19.57 23.75
N SER A 639 -17.34 20.31 22.89
CA SER A 639 -17.11 21.74 23.06
C SER A 639 -18.41 22.56 23.00
N ALA A 640 -19.37 22.14 22.18
CA ALA A 640 -20.69 22.77 22.07
C ALA A 640 -21.54 22.55 23.32
N MET A 641 -21.60 21.32 23.84
CA MET A 641 -22.30 20.98 25.09
C MET A 641 -21.76 21.76 26.28
N ALA A 642 -20.50 22.19 26.22
CA ALA A 642 -19.86 23.00 27.25
C ALA A 642 -20.41 24.43 27.35
N GLN A 643 -21.09 24.91 26.32
CA GLN A 643 -21.55 26.28 26.26
C GLN A 643 -22.91 26.46 26.94
N GLN A 644 -23.07 27.56 27.69
CA GLN A 644 -24.28 27.83 28.47
C GLN A 644 -25.57 27.87 27.63
N HIS A 645 -25.49 28.32 26.37
CA HIS A 645 -26.63 28.41 25.45
C HIS A 645 -27.11 27.04 24.91
N VAL A 646 -26.24 26.03 24.90
CA VAL A 646 -26.62 24.63 24.60
C VAL A 646 -27.07 23.93 25.88
N ALA A 647 -26.35 24.11 26.98
CA ALA A 647 -26.68 23.50 28.27
C ALA A 647 -28.08 23.87 28.80
N SER A 648 -28.59 25.05 28.44
CA SER A 648 -29.94 25.51 28.77
C SER A 648 -31.03 25.02 27.79
N ASN A 649 -30.66 24.46 26.64
CA ASN A 649 -31.59 23.87 25.68
C ASN A 649 -31.60 22.34 25.83
N HIS A 650 -32.53 21.85 26.64
CA HIS A 650 -32.65 20.41 26.95
C HIS A 650 -32.78 19.52 25.71
N GLY A 651 -33.50 19.97 24.67
CA GLY A 651 -33.69 19.18 23.45
C GLY A 651 -32.39 19.03 22.64
N LEU A 652 -31.66 20.12 22.45
CA LEU A 652 -30.39 20.10 21.72
C LEU A 652 -29.29 19.37 22.53
N TYR A 653 -29.24 19.58 23.84
CA TYR A 653 -28.30 18.89 24.72
C TYR A 653 -28.53 17.38 24.70
N SER A 654 -29.78 16.93 24.82
CA SER A 654 -30.13 15.50 24.75
C SER A 654 -29.79 14.87 23.39
N ALA A 655 -30.02 15.58 22.28
CA ALA A 655 -29.64 15.10 20.94
C ALA A 655 -28.11 14.92 20.81
N MET A 656 -27.33 15.88 21.33
CA MET A 656 -25.86 15.80 21.37
C MET A 656 -25.36 14.66 22.25
N GLU A 657 -25.95 14.47 23.43
CA GLU A 657 -25.66 13.36 24.35
C GLU A 657 -25.95 12.00 23.69
N HIS A 658 -27.14 11.82 23.11
CA HIS A 658 -27.51 10.60 22.39
C HIS A 658 -26.57 10.30 21.21
N THR A 659 -26.12 11.36 20.52
CA THR A 659 -25.15 11.20 19.43
C THR A 659 -23.85 10.63 19.96
N LEU A 660 -23.25 11.24 21.00
CA LEU A 660 -22.00 10.73 21.58
C LEU A 660 -22.13 9.28 22.08
N MET A 661 -23.20 8.98 22.81
CA MET A 661 -23.46 7.64 23.35
C MET A 661 -23.56 6.58 22.25
N ARG A 662 -24.34 6.86 21.18
CA ARG A 662 -24.50 5.92 20.05
C ARG A 662 -23.18 5.72 19.32
N GLN A 663 -22.42 6.78 19.11
CA GLN A 663 -21.13 6.68 18.44
C GLN A 663 -20.14 5.79 19.22
N TRP A 664 -20.13 5.83 20.55
CA TRP A 664 -19.26 4.93 21.33
C TRP A 664 -19.77 3.50 21.42
N ALA A 665 -21.09 3.28 21.36
CA ALA A 665 -21.67 1.95 21.40
C ALA A 665 -21.55 1.17 20.09
N TRP A 666 -21.56 1.87 18.94
CA TRP A 666 -21.73 1.26 17.62
C TRP A 666 -20.46 1.22 16.77
N ASN A 667 -19.35 1.76 17.24
CA ASN A 667 -18.05 1.63 16.58
C ASN A 667 -17.47 0.21 16.67
N LEU A 668 -16.63 -0.14 15.69
CA LEU A 668 -15.84 -1.36 15.71
C LEU A 668 -14.91 -1.37 16.94
N LEU A 669 -14.68 -2.53 17.55
CA LEU A 669 -13.90 -2.65 18.79
C LEU A 669 -12.50 -2.01 18.72
N PRO A 670 -11.70 -2.20 17.64
CA PRO A 670 -10.39 -1.56 17.52
C PRO A 670 -10.48 -0.04 17.37
N ASP A 671 -11.54 0.44 16.70
CA ASP A 671 -11.77 1.86 16.51
C ASP A 671 -12.20 2.52 17.81
N THR A 672 -13.07 1.88 18.59
CA THR A 672 -13.49 2.34 19.91
C THR A 672 -12.30 2.54 20.85
N ILE A 673 -11.35 1.60 20.87
CA ILE A 673 -10.13 1.73 21.67
C ILE A 673 -9.33 2.96 21.19
N SER A 674 -9.00 3.01 19.91
CA SER A 674 -8.19 4.09 19.33
C SER A 674 -8.82 5.48 19.53
N LEU A 675 -10.14 5.59 19.35
CA LEU A 675 -10.88 6.83 19.53
C LEU A 675 -11.01 7.23 20.98
N ALA A 676 -11.17 6.27 21.90
CA ALA A 676 -11.22 6.56 23.33
C ALA A 676 -9.90 7.17 23.80
N HIS A 677 -8.76 6.61 23.39
CA HIS A 677 -7.43 7.19 23.67
C HIS A 677 -7.33 8.61 23.12
N LEU A 678 -7.57 8.80 21.82
CA LEU A 678 -7.43 10.11 21.18
C LEU A 678 -8.41 11.15 21.73
N PHE A 679 -9.64 10.75 22.07
CA PHE A 679 -10.62 11.64 22.69
C PHE A 679 -10.15 12.04 24.09
N VAL A 680 -9.65 11.08 24.88
CA VAL A 680 -9.17 11.36 26.23
C VAL A 680 -7.95 12.27 26.23
N ASP A 681 -6.96 12.01 25.38
CA ASP A 681 -5.76 12.83 25.26
C ASP A 681 -6.10 14.27 24.89
N ASN A 682 -7.02 14.47 23.92
CA ASN A 682 -7.38 15.80 23.45
C ASN A 682 -8.38 16.52 24.36
N ALA A 683 -9.30 15.80 25.02
CA ALA A 683 -10.27 16.40 25.93
C ALA A 683 -9.69 16.67 27.34
N PHE A 684 -8.70 15.89 27.77
CA PHE A 684 -8.19 15.92 29.16
C PHE A 684 -6.68 16.18 29.29
N GLY A 685 -5.93 16.30 28.19
CA GLY A 685 -4.45 16.27 28.18
C GLY A 685 -3.72 17.21 29.14
N ASN A 686 -4.23 18.43 29.39
CA ASN A 686 -3.63 19.36 30.38
C ASN A 686 -4.35 19.37 31.74
N THR A 687 -5.52 18.74 31.85
CA THR A 687 -6.42 18.81 33.02
C THR A 687 -6.31 17.56 33.91
N LEU A 688 -5.72 16.47 33.40
CA LEU A 688 -5.50 15.20 34.11
C LEU A 688 -4.63 15.31 35.36
N LEU A 689 -3.72 16.30 35.42
CA LEU A 689 -2.90 16.58 36.61
C LEU A 689 -3.72 17.11 37.80
N ASN A 690 -4.97 17.54 37.60
CA ASN A 690 -5.81 18.16 38.63
C ASN A 690 -7.08 17.36 39.01
N LEU A 691 -7.32 16.16 38.44
CA LEU A 691 -8.57 15.41 38.66
C LEU A 691 -8.85 15.00 40.13
N ASN A 692 -7.84 14.99 41.00
CA ASN A 692 -8.02 14.74 42.43
C ASN A 692 -8.80 15.85 43.17
N SER A 693 -8.99 17.05 42.59
CA SER A 693 -9.67 18.16 43.29
C SER A 693 -11.01 18.63 42.70
N TRP A 694 -11.41 18.15 41.51
CA TRP A 694 -12.51 18.79 40.76
C TRP A 694 -13.88 18.07 40.82
N LEU A 695 -13.94 16.79 41.16
CA LEU A 695 -15.20 16.01 41.15
C LEU A 695 -15.76 15.69 42.55
N VAL A 696 -15.10 16.16 43.62
CA VAL A 696 -15.55 15.98 45.00
C VAL A 696 -16.42 17.16 45.48
N TYR A 697 -16.48 18.27 44.76
CA TYR A 697 -17.23 19.46 45.19
C TYR A 697 -18.52 19.67 44.39
N ASN A 698 -19.62 19.26 45.03
CA ASN A 698 -20.99 19.81 45.00
C ASN A 698 -21.50 20.43 43.68
N PRO A 699 -22.50 19.84 43.01
CA PRO A 699 -23.02 20.31 41.70
C PRO A 699 -23.76 21.67 41.74
N MET A 700 -23.79 22.38 42.87
CA MET A 700 -24.59 23.59 43.09
C MET A 700 -23.78 24.88 43.25
N ASP A 701 -22.44 24.86 43.20
CA ASP A 701 -21.65 26.09 43.35
C ASP A 701 -21.16 26.64 41.99
N ASN A 702 -21.50 27.89 41.71
CA ASN A 702 -21.61 28.44 40.34
C ASN A 702 -20.42 29.32 39.93
N SER A 703 -19.26 29.20 40.58
CA SER A 703 -18.14 30.12 40.35
C SER A 703 -16.78 29.43 40.38
N ARG A 704 -16.34 28.86 39.26
CA ARG A 704 -14.94 28.87 38.76
C ARG A 704 -14.82 28.04 37.47
N ALA A 705 -14.07 28.59 36.51
CA ALA A 705 -13.85 28.05 35.19
C ALA A 705 -13.13 26.70 35.23
N GLY A 706 -13.75 25.66 34.64
CA GLY A 706 -13.19 24.31 34.53
C GLY A 706 -14.15 23.17 34.87
N ARG A 707 -15.46 23.32 34.65
CA ARG A 707 -16.39 22.19 34.79
C ARG A 707 -15.98 21.04 33.86
N LEU A 708 -16.06 19.80 34.34
CA LEU A 708 -16.30 18.67 33.45
C LEU A 708 -17.68 18.93 32.84
N VAL A 709 -17.74 19.53 31.64
CA VAL A 709 -19.03 20.04 31.11
C VAL A 709 -19.89 18.95 30.43
N ILE A 710 -19.50 17.69 30.62
CA ILE A 710 -20.22 16.52 30.12
C ILE A 710 -20.86 15.79 31.31
N CYS A 711 -22.08 15.28 31.10
CA CYS A 711 -22.71 14.29 31.96
C CYS A 711 -21.72 13.16 32.32
N PRO A 712 -21.48 12.86 33.62
CA PRO A 712 -20.59 11.79 34.04
C PRO A 712 -20.93 10.41 33.45
N GLU A 713 -22.21 10.17 33.14
CA GLU A 713 -22.69 8.93 32.53
C GLU A 713 -22.18 8.72 31.10
N ILE A 714 -21.97 9.81 30.35
CA ILE A 714 -21.40 9.77 29.01
C ILE A 714 -19.94 9.24 29.11
N VAL A 715 -19.12 9.81 30.00
CA VAL A 715 -17.73 9.34 30.22
C VAL A 715 -17.72 7.91 30.77
N ARG A 716 -18.65 7.57 31.67
CA ARG A 716 -18.84 6.21 32.19
C ARG A 716 -19.12 5.21 31.07
N MET A 717 -19.99 5.57 30.13
CA MET A 717 -20.31 4.73 28.98
C MET A 717 -19.11 4.51 28.06
N LEU A 718 -18.32 5.55 27.78
CA LEU A 718 -17.07 5.45 27.01
C LEU A 718 -16.09 4.46 27.66
N LEU A 719 -15.93 4.54 28.99
CA LEU A 719 -15.07 3.61 29.73
C LEU A 719 -15.59 2.17 29.65
N ILE A 720 -16.91 1.94 29.79
CA ILE A 720 -17.51 0.59 29.67
C ILE A 720 -17.29 0.02 28.27
N THR A 721 -17.58 0.78 27.22
CA THR A 721 -17.46 0.31 25.84
C THR A 721 -16.00 0.01 25.48
N MET A 722 -15.07 0.85 25.95
CA MET A 722 -13.64 0.62 25.79
C MET A 722 -13.16 -0.61 26.57
N MET A 723 -13.51 -0.75 27.86
CA MET A 723 -13.13 -1.93 28.66
C MET A 723 -13.68 -3.22 28.05
N ARG A 724 -14.92 -3.19 27.55
CA ARG A 724 -15.49 -4.30 26.79
C ARG A 724 -14.66 -4.60 25.54
N ALA A 725 -14.28 -3.57 24.77
CA ALA A 725 -13.48 -3.74 23.57
C ALA A 725 -12.09 -4.33 23.90
N MET A 726 -11.39 -3.81 24.92
CA MET A 726 -10.11 -4.33 25.38
C MET A 726 -10.22 -5.79 25.84
N LYS A 727 -11.25 -6.12 26.64
CA LYS A 727 -11.51 -7.49 27.11
C LYS A 727 -11.74 -8.47 25.95
N ILE A 728 -12.56 -8.09 24.97
CA ILE A 728 -12.84 -8.95 23.80
C ILE A 728 -11.59 -9.09 22.92
N MET A 729 -10.82 -8.02 22.75
CA MET A 729 -9.62 -8.00 21.91
C MET A 729 -8.37 -8.56 22.62
N GLY A 730 -8.43 -8.82 23.92
CA GLY A 730 -7.29 -9.28 24.71
C GLY A 730 -6.17 -8.23 24.86
N ILE A 731 -6.53 -6.95 24.85
CA ILE A 731 -5.58 -5.82 24.98
C ILE A 731 -5.48 -5.41 26.45
N GLU A 732 -4.26 -5.25 26.95
CA GLU A 732 -4.03 -4.76 28.31
C GLU A 732 -4.37 -3.28 28.45
N SER A 733 -4.85 -2.89 29.63
CA SER A 733 -5.31 -1.53 29.91
C SER A 733 -4.18 -0.51 30.03
N ASP A 734 -4.38 0.67 29.45
CA ASP A 734 -3.46 1.81 29.57
C ASP A 734 -3.54 2.49 30.96
N PRO A 735 -2.40 2.75 31.64
CA PRO A 735 -2.33 3.46 32.91
C PRO A 735 -3.03 4.83 32.96
N GLU A 736 -3.11 5.58 31.87
CA GLU A 736 -3.77 6.90 31.84
C GLU A 736 -5.29 6.81 31.92
N LEU A 737 -5.88 5.85 31.22
CA LEU A 737 -7.31 5.60 31.27
C LEU A 737 -7.73 4.95 32.60
N MET A 738 -6.86 4.15 33.21
CA MET A 738 -7.10 3.62 34.56
C MET A 738 -7.16 4.72 35.61
N ARG A 739 -6.41 5.82 35.45
CA ARG A 739 -6.51 7.00 36.35
C ARG A 739 -7.89 7.68 36.25
N ILE A 740 -8.47 7.80 35.06
CA ILE A 740 -9.83 8.35 34.90
C ILE A 740 -10.87 7.41 35.50
N ASN A 741 -10.70 6.10 35.32
CA ASN A 741 -11.61 5.09 35.85
C ASN A 741 -11.67 5.08 37.39
N GLN A 742 -10.56 5.40 38.08
CA GLN A 742 -10.49 5.48 39.55
C GLN A 742 -11.42 6.55 40.15
N VAL A 743 -11.87 7.52 39.35
CA VAL A 743 -12.80 8.57 39.79
C VAL A 743 -14.24 8.04 39.89
N TYR A 744 -14.55 6.92 39.25
CA TYR A 744 -15.90 6.33 39.22
C TYR A 744 -16.01 5.15 40.19
N THR A 745 -17.14 5.10 40.90
CA THR A 745 -17.50 3.95 41.73
C THR A 745 -18.34 2.97 40.92
N TRP A 746 -17.92 1.71 40.90
CA TRP A 746 -18.56 0.63 40.15
C TRP A 746 -19.19 -0.38 41.10
N ALA A 747 -20.37 -0.89 40.73
CA ALA A 747 -20.97 -1.97 41.50
C ALA A 747 -20.09 -3.23 41.40
N PRO A 748 -19.96 -4.06 42.45
CA PRO A 748 -19.15 -5.28 42.41
C PRO A 748 -19.49 -6.21 41.24
N SER A 749 -20.77 -6.27 40.84
CA SER A 749 -21.25 -7.05 39.69
C SER A 749 -20.74 -6.56 38.33
N GLN A 750 -20.20 -5.34 38.24
CA GLN A 750 -19.68 -4.72 37.01
C GLN A 750 -18.15 -4.76 36.94
N VAL A 751 -17.46 -5.10 38.05
CA VAL A 751 -15.98 -5.09 38.17
C VAL A 751 -15.37 -6.47 37.96
N CYS A 752 -16.13 -7.55 38.18
CA CYS A 752 -15.77 -8.91 37.79
C CYS A 752 -15.98 -9.16 36.28
#